data_AF-A0A7L4E428-F1
#
_entry.id   AF-A0A7L4E428-F1
#
_cell.length_a   1.000
_cell.length_b   1.000
_cell.length_c   1.000
_cell.angle_alpha   90.00
_cell.angle_beta   90.00
_cell.angle_gamma   90.00
#
_symmetry.space_group_name_H-M   'P 1'
#
loop_
_entity.id
_entity.type
_entity.pdbx_description
1 polymer ?
#
loop_
_entity_poly.entity_id
_entity_poly.type
_entity_poly.pdbx_seq_one_letter_code
_entity_poly.pdbx_strand_id
1 'polypeptide(L)'
;MAAGGLAGLLPAQTQLEYALLDADTAQEKENLVYQYLKKMDSRERDLTVPELGGDLQWLNTEGPISLHKDLCGKVVVLDFFTYCCINCLHLLPDLHALEHQYSDKDGLVIVGVHSAKFPNEKVLDNIKSAVLRYNIVHPVVNDADATLWHELEVSCWPTLVILGPRGNMLFSLVGEGHREKLFLFTSITLKFYKERGQIKDNNIGIKLYRDSLPPSPLLFPGKVTVDDSGERLVIADTGHHRILVTRKNGQILHTIGGPNSGRRDGGFSEAAFNSPQGIAIKNNVIYVADTENHLIRKIDLELQMVTTVAGIGVQGVDKEGGAKGEEQPISSPWDVIFGSSISGTQEDDVLWIAMAGIHQIWALMLEGGKLPKGSDLKKGVCLRFAGSGNEENRNNAYPHKAGFAQPSGLSLAPEEPWNCLFVADSESSTVRTISLKDGAVKHLVGGERDPLNLFAFGDVDGAGINAKLQHPLGVTWDKKRKLLYVADSYNHKIKVVDPKMKNCATLAGTGEAGNVVGSSFTQSAFNEPGGLCVEESGRLMYVADTNNHQIKVLDLETKILSMALPILKPEACDVPDNLPVQKDKIANLPRLPKSAPNIQLPSLTVAPGQTIQFLLKLTLPPDSKLNEEAPSAWFITAEDNTWLLQGQCLTGEIKDVSCQTVIPFQLPGSCVSAEATLAIKACLYYCSKGSSACMMAGVSFSQPLQVTGTDRGSSAQVELTHTFVTN
;
A
#
# COMPACT_ATOMS: atom_id res chain seq x y z
N MET A 1 -42.44 24.58 5.90
CA MET A 1 -41.08 24.32 6.40
C MET A 1 -40.21 24.17 5.16
N ALA A 2 -39.30 25.11 4.89
CA ALA A 2 -38.38 24.96 3.77
C ALA A 2 -37.43 23.81 4.11
N ALA A 3 -37.38 22.77 3.27
CA ALA A 3 -36.46 21.66 3.45
C ALA A 3 -35.03 22.20 3.49
N GLY A 4 -34.34 22.01 4.61
CA GLY A 4 -32.89 22.23 4.72
C GLY A 4 -32.13 21.14 3.96
N GLY A 5 -30.84 21.36 3.69
CA GLY A 5 -29.97 20.36 3.05
C GLY A 5 -30.21 20.16 1.54
N LEU A 6 -29.76 19.00 1.03
CA LEU A 6 -29.78 18.67 -0.41
C LEU A 6 -31.20 18.50 -0.97
N ALA A 7 -32.17 18.15 -0.13
CA ALA A 7 -33.58 18.03 -0.52
C ALA A 7 -34.15 19.32 -1.13
N GLY A 8 -33.60 20.49 -0.76
CA GLY A 8 -34.00 21.79 -1.32
C GLY A 8 -33.62 22.00 -2.81
N LEU A 9 -32.65 21.22 -3.33
CA LEU A 9 -32.22 21.26 -4.73
C LEU A 9 -33.03 20.30 -5.59
N LEU A 10 -33.41 19.15 -5.04
CA LEU A 10 -33.90 17.99 -5.78
C LEU A 10 -34.99 18.33 -6.81
N PRO A 11 -36.09 19.04 -6.47
CA PRO A 11 -37.17 19.31 -7.44
C PRO A 11 -36.72 20.17 -8.63
N ALA A 12 -35.83 21.14 -8.39
CA ALA A 12 -35.37 22.05 -9.43
C ALA A 12 -34.28 21.41 -10.30
N GLN A 13 -33.34 20.68 -9.67
CA GLN A 13 -32.24 20.03 -10.38
C GLN A 13 -32.75 18.87 -11.24
N THR A 14 -33.63 18.02 -10.73
CA THR A 14 -34.23 16.91 -11.51
C THR A 14 -34.99 17.41 -12.74
N GLN A 15 -35.68 18.55 -12.65
CA GLN A 15 -36.31 19.18 -13.79
C GLN A 15 -35.29 19.63 -14.84
N LEU A 16 -34.16 20.21 -14.42
CA LEU A 16 -33.05 20.55 -15.31
C LEU A 16 -32.49 19.29 -15.97
N GLU A 17 -32.25 18.23 -15.21
CA GLU A 17 -31.69 16.98 -15.73
C GLU A 17 -32.61 16.32 -16.76
N TYR A 18 -33.92 16.37 -16.57
CA TYR A 18 -34.88 15.89 -17.56
C TYR A 18 -34.77 16.69 -18.87
N ALA A 19 -34.68 18.01 -18.78
CA ALA A 19 -34.48 18.87 -19.96
C ALA A 19 -33.11 18.64 -20.63
N LEU A 20 -32.07 18.29 -19.87
CA LEU A 20 -30.74 17.99 -20.42
C LEU A 20 -30.72 16.67 -21.22
N LEU A 21 -31.62 15.72 -20.93
CA LEU A 21 -31.76 14.49 -21.71
C LEU A 21 -32.38 14.75 -23.08
N ASP A 22 -33.30 15.72 -23.17
CA ASP A 22 -33.98 16.10 -24.41
C ASP A 22 -33.17 17.10 -25.26
N ALA A 23 -32.08 17.66 -24.73
CA ALA A 23 -31.28 18.67 -25.40
C ALA A 23 -30.30 18.05 -26.42
N ASP A 24 -30.43 18.44 -27.69
CA ASP A 24 -29.68 17.87 -28.82
C ASP A 24 -28.27 18.46 -28.98
N THR A 25 -28.05 19.67 -28.46
CA THR A 25 -26.79 20.41 -28.68
C THR A 25 -26.12 20.81 -27.37
N ALA A 26 -24.78 20.89 -27.38
CA ALA A 26 -24.03 21.40 -26.24
C ALA A 26 -24.47 22.82 -25.83
N GLN A 27 -24.71 23.70 -26.79
CA GLN A 27 -25.14 25.07 -26.53
C GLN A 27 -26.50 25.15 -25.83
N GLU A 28 -27.43 24.26 -26.19
CA GLU A 28 -28.73 24.15 -25.53
C GLU A 28 -28.58 23.68 -24.08
N LYS A 29 -27.74 22.67 -23.83
CA LYS A 29 -27.39 22.21 -22.48
C LYS A 29 -26.80 23.32 -21.63
N GLU A 30 -25.84 24.09 -22.16
CA GLU A 30 -25.27 25.24 -21.47
C GLU A 30 -26.33 26.30 -21.12
N ASN A 31 -27.22 26.61 -22.07
CA ASN A 31 -28.29 27.58 -21.87
C ASN A 31 -29.27 27.14 -20.78
N LEU A 32 -29.67 25.86 -20.77
CA LEU A 32 -30.54 25.29 -19.74
C LEU A 32 -29.92 25.42 -18.34
N VAL A 33 -28.63 25.08 -18.21
CA VAL A 33 -27.89 25.22 -16.94
C VAL A 33 -27.78 26.70 -16.53
N TYR A 34 -27.54 27.60 -17.47
CA TYR A 34 -27.49 29.05 -17.19
C TYR A 34 -28.84 29.59 -16.70
N GLN A 35 -29.96 29.17 -17.32
CA GLN A 35 -31.30 29.56 -16.86
C GLN A 35 -31.62 28.99 -15.47
N TYR A 36 -31.19 27.75 -15.21
CA TYR A 36 -31.30 27.17 -13.88
C TYR A 36 -30.54 28.00 -12.84
N LEU A 37 -29.28 28.37 -13.12
CA LEU A 37 -28.49 29.23 -12.22
C LEU A 37 -29.14 30.59 -11.98
N LYS A 38 -29.70 31.21 -13.03
CA LYS A 38 -30.45 32.46 -12.90
C LYS A 38 -31.63 32.33 -11.93
N LYS A 39 -32.37 31.21 -11.99
CA LYS A 39 -33.50 30.91 -11.10
C LYS A 39 -33.03 30.62 -9.67
N MET A 40 -31.93 29.90 -9.51
CA MET A 40 -31.37 29.56 -8.19
C MET A 40 -30.79 30.77 -7.48
N ASP A 41 -30.05 31.62 -8.19
CA ASP A 41 -29.44 32.84 -7.65
C ASP A 41 -30.46 33.95 -7.37
N SER A 42 -31.66 33.90 -7.97
CA SER A 42 -32.75 34.85 -7.71
C SER A 42 -33.65 34.46 -6.53
N ARG A 43 -33.36 33.38 -5.79
CA ARG A 43 -34.15 32.98 -4.62
C ARG A 43 -34.01 34.04 -3.51
N GLU A 44 -35.10 34.33 -2.81
CA GLU A 44 -35.08 35.26 -1.66
C GLU A 44 -34.22 34.75 -0.51
N ARG A 45 -34.10 33.41 -0.39
CA ARG A 45 -33.28 32.75 0.62
C ARG A 45 -32.41 31.69 -0.04
N ASP A 46 -31.10 31.88 0.08
CA ASP A 46 -30.10 30.91 -0.38
C ASP A 46 -30.20 29.61 0.44
N LEU A 47 -29.99 28.48 -0.24
CA LEU A 47 -29.72 27.20 0.40
C LEU A 47 -28.25 27.20 0.79
N THR A 48 -27.93 27.56 2.02
CA THR A 48 -26.54 27.68 2.47
C THR A 48 -26.03 26.36 3.02
N VAL A 49 -24.75 26.06 2.74
CA VAL A 49 -24.04 25.00 3.46
C VAL A 49 -23.63 25.50 4.84
N PRO A 50 -23.69 24.65 5.88
CA PRO A 50 -23.04 24.93 7.16
C PRO A 50 -21.55 25.23 7.01
N GLU A 51 -20.94 25.84 8.03
CA GLU A 51 -19.50 26.12 7.99
C GLU A 51 -18.69 24.80 8.03
N LEU A 52 -17.56 24.78 7.32
CA LEU A 52 -16.61 23.67 7.36
C LEU A 52 -15.92 23.71 8.73
N GLY A 53 -16.32 22.81 9.64
CA GLY A 53 -16.00 22.87 11.08
C GLY A 53 -14.61 23.44 11.39
N GLY A 54 -14.58 24.63 12.00
CA GLY A 54 -13.36 25.45 12.11
C GLY A 54 -12.23 24.82 12.93
N ASP A 55 -12.58 23.89 13.84
CA ASP A 55 -11.63 23.16 14.69
C ASP A 55 -11.24 21.77 14.11
N LEU A 56 -11.76 21.42 12.92
CA LEU A 56 -11.45 20.14 12.28
C LEU A 56 -10.00 20.12 11.76
N GLN A 57 -9.47 18.92 11.59
CA GLN A 57 -8.13 18.69 11.08
C GLN A 57 -8.13 18.77 9.55
N TRP A 58 -7.16 19.49 8.98
CA TRP A 58 -7.03 19.71 7.55
C TRP A 58 -5.73 19.13 6.99
N LEU A 59 -5.79 18.68 5.75
CA LEU A 59 -4.68 18.20 4.93
C LEU A 59 -4.63 19.00 3.63
N ASN A 60 -3.44 19.08 3.03
CA ASN A 60 -3.15 19.85 1.82
C ASN A 60 -3.41 21.36 1.92
N THR A 61 -3.43 21.93 3.13
CA THR A 61 -3.61 23.36 3.37
C THR A 61 -2.59 23.89 4.39
N GLU A 62 -2.40 25.21 4.42
CA GLU A 62 -1.59 25.88 5.45
C GLU A 62 -2.28 25.95 6.82
N GLY A 63 -3.61 25.93 6.82
CA GLY A 63 -4.47 25.95 8.00
C GLY A 63 -5.93 25.64 7.66
N PRO A 64 -6.84 25.71 8.63
CA PRO A 64 -8.27 25.48 8.38
C PRO A 64 -8.84 26.45 7.34
N ILE A 65 -9.74 25.95 6.49
CA ILE A 65 -10.42 26.75 5.46
C ILE A 65 -11.87 26.98 5.89
N SER A 66 -12.31 28.24 5.92
CA SER A 66 -13.71 28.63 6.11
C SER A 66 -14.39 28.93 4.78
N LEU A 67 -15.61 28.41 4.63
CA LEU A 67 -16.47 28.65 3.47
C LEU A 67 -16.81 30.14 3.31
N HIS A 68 -17.09 30.83 4.42
CA HIS A 68 -17.54 32.22 4.39
C HIS A 68 -16.41 33.25 4.43
N LYS A 69 -15.21 32.87 4.86
CA LYS A 69 -14.05 33.77 4.91
C LYS A 69 -13.09 33.53 3.75
N ASP A 70 -12.63 32.30 3.57
CA ASP A 70 -11.52 31.98 2.67
C ASP A 70 -12.02 31.63 1.27
N LEU A 71 -13.16 30.91 1.17
CA LEU A 71 -13.77 30.50 -0.09
C LEU A 71 -14.79 31.52 -0.64
N CYS A 72 -14.95 32.68 0.01
CA CYS A 72 -15.88 33.69 -0.45
C CYS A 72 -15.44 34.28 -1.81
N GLY A 73 -16.32 34.21 -2.81
CA GLY A 73 -15.99 34.56 -4.19
C GLY A 73 -15.40 33.41 -5.01
N LYS A 74 -15.55 32.16 -4.57
CA LYS A 74 -15.14 30.96 -5.31
C LYS A 74 -16.35 30.07 -5.59
N VAL A 75 -16.32 29.37 -6.72
CA VAL A 75 -17.11 28.15 -6.91
C VAL A 75 -16.42 27.04 -6.13
N VAL A 76 -17.16 26.31 -5.31
CA VAL A 76 -16.60 25.24 -4.47
C VAL A 76 -17.25 23.92 -4.85
N VAL A 77 -16.45 22.87 -5.00
CA VAL A 77 -16.95 21.49 -5.12
C VAL A 77 -16.61 20.77 -3.82
N LEU A 78 -17.61 20.46 -3.01
CA LEU A 78 -17.44 19.58 -1.86
C LEU A 78 -17.55 18.14 -2.34
N ASP A 79 -16.55 17.33 -2.03
CA ASP A 79 -16.55 15.88 -2.29
C ASP A 79 -16.72 15.12 -0.98
N PHE A 80 -17.92 14.58 -0.74
CA PHE A 80 -18.19 13.72 0.41
C PHE A 80 -17.71 12.31 0.09
N PHE A 81 -16.51 11.97 0.56
CA PHE A 81 -15.81 10.74 0.22
C PHE A 81 -15.22 10.03 1.44
N THR A 82 -14.85 8.77 1.25
CA THR A 82 -14.07 7.97 2.20
C THR A 82 -13.11 7.10 1.40
N TYR A 83 -11.89 6.88 1.88
CA TYR A 83 -10.83 6.29 1.05
C TYR A 83 -10.92 4.76 0.89
N CYS A 84 -11.75 4.09 1.69
CA CYS A 84 -11.99 2.65 1.53
C CYS A 84 -12.81 2.31 0.28
N CYS A 85 -13.69 3.21 -0.14
CA CYS A 85 -14.75 2.96 -1.11
C CYS A 85 -14.25 3.10 -2.55
N ILE A 86 -14.32 2.01 -3.32
CA ILE A 86 -13.87 2.01 -4.72
C ILE A 86 -14.60 3.03 -5.60
N ASN A 87 -15.88 3.29 -5.31
CA ASN A 87 -16.66 4.31 -6.04
C ASN A 87 -16.11 5.72 -5.82
N CYS A 88 -15.58 6.02 -4.62
CA CYS A 88 -14.89 7.28 -4.34
C CYS A 88 -13.57 7.36 -5.10
N LEU A 89 -12.81 6.26 -5.15
CA LEU A 89 -11.53 6.21 -5.85
C LEU A 89 -11.70 6.46 -7.36
N HIS A 90 -12.74 5.90 -7.99
CA HIS A 90 -13.05 6.15 -9.40
C HIS A 90 -13.42 7.61 -9.72
N LEU A 91 -13.82 8.40 -8.72
CA LEU A 91 -14.14 9.82 -8.91
C LEU A 91 -12.89 10.71 -8.87
N LEU A 92 -11.81 10.29 -8.21
CA LEU A 92 -10.59 11.09 -8.06
C LEU A 92 -9.97 11.53 -9.40
N PRO A 93 -9.89 10.69 -10.46
CA PRO A 93 -9.43 11.13 -11.78
C PRO A 93 -10.26 12.26 -12.39
N ASP A 94 -11.57 12.28 -12.13
CA ASP A 94 -12.46 13.35 -12.61
C ASP A 94 -12.18 14.66 -11.87
N LEU A 95 -11.99 14.60 -10.55
CA LEU A 95 -11.63 15.75 -9.73
C LEU A 95 -10.24 16.30 -10.09
N HIS A 96 -9.25 15.42 -10.31
CA HIS A 96 -7.92 15.81 -10.77
C HIS A 96 -7.96 16.54 -12.11
N ALA A 97 -8.74 16.02 -13.07
CA ALA A 97 -8.87 16.66 -14.37
C ALA A 97 -9.57 18.03 -14.25
N LEU A 98 -10.54 18.15 -13.34
CA LEU A 98 -11.25 19.40 -13.09
C LEU A 98 -10.33 20.46 -12.46
N GLU A 99 -9.54 20.08 -11.45
CA GLU A 99 -8.55 20.95 -10.79
C GLU A 99 -7.43 21.38 -11.74
N HIS A 100 -6.99 20.48 -12.64
CA HIS A 100 -6.04 20.85 -13.68
C HIS A 100 -6.63 21.84 -14.70
N GLN A 101 -7.94 21.78 -14.96
CA GLN A 101 -8.62 22.69 -15.89
C GLN A 101 -8.94 24.05 -15.25
N TYR A 102 -9.27 24.09 -13.96
CA TYR A 102 -9.66 25.30 -13.23
C TYR A 102 -8.93 25.37 -11.90
N SER A 103 -8.02 26.34 -11.80
CA SER A 103 -7.27 26.64 -10.58
C SER A 103 -8.07 27.47 -9.58
N ASP A 104 -7.51 27.65 -8.39
CA ASP A 104 -8.00 28.59 -7.39
C ASP A 104 -8.10 30.01 -7.97
N LYS A 105 -7.15 30.44 -8.81
CA LYS A 105 -7.19 31.74 -9.52
C LYS A 105 -8.32 31.85 -10.54
N ASP A 106 -8.69 30.73 -11.18
CA ASP A 106 -9.84 30.70 -12.08
C ASP A 106 -11.18 30.81 -11.32
N GLY A 107 -11.13 30.63 -10.00
CA GLY A 107 -12.26 30.76 -9.09
C GLY A 107 -12.84 29.43 -8.66
N LEU A 108 -12.18 28.29 -8.88
CA LEU A 108 -12.66 26.97 -8.45
C LEU A 108 -11.79 26.42 -7.32
N VAL A 109 -12.43 25.84 -6.31
CA VAL A 109 -11.74 25.08 -5.25
C VAL A 109 -12.48 23.78 -5.02
N ILE A 110 -11.77 22.65 -5.00
CA ILE A 110 -12.31 21.36 -4.60
C ILE A 110 -11.94 21.15 -3.13
N VAL A 111 -12.88 20.67 -2.31
CA VAL A 111 -12.64 20.31 -0.91
C VAL A 111 -13.14 18.91 -0.68
N GLY A 112 -12.23 17.98 -0.38
CA GLY A 112 -12.56 16.65 0.07
C GLY A 112 -13.08 16.69 1.50
N VAL A 113 -14.37 16.47 1.69
CA VAL A 113 -15.00 16.32 3.00
C VAL A 113 -14.96 14.84 3.36
N HIS A 114 -13.84 14.42 3.94
CA HIS A 114 -13.62 13.02 4.29
C HIS A 114 -14.56 12.61 5.42
N SER A 115 -15.58 11.81 5.09
CA SER A 115 -16.66 11.36 5.96
C SER A 115 -16.54 9.85 6.14
N ALA A 116 -15.85 9.44 7.21
CA ALA A 116 -15.40 8.07 7.41
C ALA A 116 -16.54 7.04 7.47
N LYS A 117 -16.38 5.91 6.76
CA LYS A 117 -17.25 4.72 6.93
C LYS A 117 -16.79 3.86 8.11
N PHE A 118 -15.48 3.63 8.21
CA PHE A 118 -14.86 2.77 9.21
C PHE A 118 -14.17 3.57 10.33
N PRO A 119 -14.09 3.04 11.56
CA PRO A 119 -13.39 3.69 12.67
C PRO A 119 -11.93 4.03 12.36
N ASN A 120 -11.22 3.15 11.65
CA ASN A 120 -9.83 3.35 11.24
C ASN A 120 -9.63 4.62 10.39
N GLU A 121 -10.61 4.95 9.55
CA GLU A 121 -10.54 6.11 8.64
C GLU A 121 -10.76 7.44 9.37
N LYS A 122 -11.21 7.42 10.63
CA LYS A 122 -11.33 8.64 11.46
C LYS A 122 -9.97 9.20 11.89
N VAL A 123 -8.92 8.37 11.86
CA VAL A 123 -7.58 8.72 12.30
C VAL A 123 -6.86 9.52 11.21
N LEU A 124 -6.44 10.74 11.54
CA LEU A 124 -5.84 11.68 10.58
C LEU A 124 -4.63 11.11 9.84
N ASP A 125 -3.73 10.40 10.52
CA ASP A 125 -2.53 9.85 9.88
C ASP A 125 -2.83 8.75 8.85
N ASN A 126 -3.97 8.05 9.00
CA ASN A 126 -4.43 7.08 8.00
C ASN A 126 -5.01 7.79 6.77
N ILE A 127 -5.81 8.85 6.97
CA ILE A 127 -6.30 9.71 5.88
C ILE A 127 -5.11 10.34 5.15
N LYS A 128 -4.12 10.84 5.89
CA LYS A 128 -2.88 11.39 5.34
C LYS A 128 -2.15 10.38 4.46
N SER A 129 -2.11 9.12 4.88
CA SER A 129 -1.54 8.03 4.08
C SER A 129 -2.38 7.77 2.82
N ALA A 130 -3.71 7.80 2.92
CA ALA A 130 -4.62 7.70 1.77
C ALA A 130 -4.46 8.86 0.76
N VAL A 131 -4.35 10.10 1.24
CA VAL A 131 -4.09 11.30 0.42
C VAL A 131 -2.83 11.12 -0.42
N LEU A 132 -1.77 10.53 0.16
CA LEU A 132 -0.55 10.23 -0.58
C LEU A 132 -0.73 9.07 -1.55
N ARG A 133 -1.36 7.96 -1.13
CA ARG A 133 -1.59 6.76 -1.96
C ARG A 133 -2.36 7.08 -3.23
N TYR A 134 -3.41 7.87 -3.10
CA TYR A 134 -4.31 8.23 -4.20
C TYR A 134 -3.96 9.59 -4.82
N ASN A 135 -2.83 10.17 -4.42
CA ASN A 135 -2.29 11.43 -4.96
C ASN A 135 -3.27 12.60 -4.90
N ILE A 136 -4.12 12.68 -3.87
CA ILE A 136 -5.07 13.78 -3.69
C ILE A 136 -4.29 15.07 -3.43
N VAL A 137 -4.47 16.06 -4.31
CA VAL A 137 -3.74 17.34 -4.25
C VAL A 137 -4.60 18.55 -3.86
N HIS A 138 -5.92 18.39 -3.80
CA HIS A 138 -6.82 19.41 -3.28
C HIS A 138 -6.92 19.36 -1.74
N PRO A 139 -7.42 20.44 -1.08
CA PRO A 139 -7.73 20.48 0.34
C PRO A 139 -8.61 19.31 0.81
N VAL A 140 -8.30 18.72 1.96
CA VAL A 140 -9.11 17.67 2.59
C VAL A 140 -9.35 18.01 4.06
N VAL A 141 -10.60 17.94 4.50
CA VAL A 141 -10.99 18.06 5.91
C VAL A 141 -11.41 16.71 6.46
N ASN A 142 -10.96 16.38 7.67
CA ASN A 142 -11.37 15.18 8.39
C ASN A 142 -12.68 15.46 9.17
N ASP A 143 -13.83 15.24 8.54
CA ASP A 143 -15.14 15.24 9.21
C ASP A 143 -15.44 13.85 9.78
N ALA A 144 -14.66 13.44 10.78
CA ALA A 144 -14.66 12.10 11.34
C ALA A 144 -16.02 11.66 11.92
N ASP A 145 -16.84 12.62 12.36
CA ASP A 145 -18.19 12.37 12.88
C ASP A 145 -19.29 12.58 11.84
N ALA A 146 -18.91 12.83 10.59
CA ALA A 146 -19.81 13.01 9.46
C ALA A 146 -20.87 14.09 9.77
N THR A 147 -20.48 15.17 10.45
CA THR A 147 -21.40 16.22 10.90
C THR A 147 -22.03 16.93 9.70
N LEU A 148 -21.20 17.33 8.74
CA LEU A 148 -21.66 18.04 7.56
C LEU A 148 -22.46 17.11 6.63
N TRP A 149 -22.04 15.85 6.55
CA TRP A 149 -22.77 14.79 5.86
C TRP A 149 -24.21 14.66 6.41
N HIS A 150 -24.36 14.60 7.73
CA HIS A 150 -25.66 14.47 8.38
C HIS A 150 -26.53 15.73 8.24
N GLU A 151 -25.94 16.92 8.40
CA GLU A 151 -26.66 18.19 8.26
C GLU A 151 -27.18 18.43 6.84
N LEU A 152 -26.47 17.92 5.84
CA LEU A 152 -26.90 18.00 4.43
C LEU A 152 -27.76 16.83 3.97
N GLU A 153 -27.99 15.84 4.84
CA GLU A 153 -28.71 14.60 4.52
C GLU A 153 -28.07 13.82 3.35
N VAL A 154 -26.73 13.79 3.29
CA VAL A 154 -26.00 12.94 2.34
C VAL A 154 -26.26 11.47 2.66
N SER A 155 -26.39 10.63 1.63
CA SER A 155 -26.77 9.22 1.80
C SER A 155 -25.99 8.24 0.92
N CYS A 156 -24.94 8.70 0.24
CA CYS A 156 -24.18 7.88 -0.71
C CYS A 156 -22.75 8.38 -0.85
N TRP A 157 -21.80 7.45 -0.86
CA TRP A 157 -20.40 7.71 -1.18
C TRP A 157 -20.13 7.37 -2.66
N PRO A 158 -19.50 8.25 -3.45
CA PRO A 158 -19.28 9.68 -3.19
C PRO A 158 -20.55 10.53 -3.41
N THR A 159 -20.59 11.74 -2.86
CA THR A 159 -21.55 12.78 -3.25
C THR A 159 -20.83 14.10 -3.47
N LEU A 160 -20.99 14.70 -4.65
CA LEU A 160 -20.47 16.03 -4.94
C LEU A 160 -21.53 17.10 -4.71
N VAL A 161 -21.16 18.21 -4.05
CA VAL A 161 -22.01 19.39 -3.88
C VAL A 161 -21.31 20.62 -4.44
N ILE A 162 -21.92 21.25 -5.45
CA ILE A 162 -21.36 22.43 -6.12
C ILE A 162 -21.99 23.70 -5.51
N LEU A 163 -21.13 24.61 -5.04
CA LEU A 163 -21.51 25.85 -4.36
C LEU A 163 -21.15 27.08 -5.19
N GLY A 164 -21.97 28.11 -5.07
CA GLY A 164 -21.68 29.45 -5.58
C GLY A 164 -20.77 30.28 -4.64
N PRO A 165 -20.43 31.51 -5.05
CA PRO A 165 -19.45 32.38 -4.36
C PRO A 165 -19.84 32.82 -2.95
N ARG A 166 -21.08 32.57 -2.52
CA ARG A 166 -21.60 32.91 -1.19
C ARG A 166 -21.81 31.68 -0.30
N GLY A 167 -21.38 30.49 -0.74
CA GLY A 167 -21.70 29.22 -0.07
C GLY A 167 -23.13 28.73 -0.32
N ASN A 168 -23.78 29.26 -1.35
CA ASN A 168 -25.11 28.85 -1.78
C ASN A 168 -25.02 27.55 -2.61
N MET A 169 -25.73 26.50 -2.20
CA MET A 169 -25.81 25.23 -2.89
C MET A 169 -26.52 25.38 -4.24
N LEU A 170 -25.90 24.84 -5.29
CA LEU A 170 -26.39 24.94 -6.67
C LEU A 170 -26.75 23.57 -7.25
N PHE A 171 -25.89 22.57 -7.05
CA PHE A 171 -26.08 21.23 -7.59
C PHE A 171 -25.58 20.17 -6.62
N SER A 172 -26.15 18.97 -6.73
CA SER A 172 -25.64 17.75 -6.09
C SER A 172 -25.54 16.59 -7.08
N LEU A 173 -24.39 15.92 -7.16
CA LEU A 173 -24.19 14.72 -7.99
C LEU A 173 -23.94 13.53 -7.06
N VAL A 174 -24.77 12.50 -7.15
CA VAL A 174 -24.75 11.35 -6.24
C VAL A 174 -24.15 10.15 -6.95
N GLY A 175 -23.12 9.54 -6.36
CA GLY A 175 -22.39 8.41 -6.90
C GLY A 175 -21.27 8.77 -7.89
N GLU A 176 -20.71 7.76 -8.53
CA GLU A 176 -19.63 7.88 -9.52
C GLU A 176 -20.14 8.10 -10.96
N GLY A 177 -19.24 8.39 -11.90
CA GLY A 177 -19.55 8.38 -13.34
C GLY A 177 -20.25 9.63 -13.88
N HIS A 178 -20.31 10.73 -13.12
CA HIS A 178 -20.97 11.97 -13.53
C HIS A 178 -20.02 13.02 -14.14
N ARG A 179 -18.88 12.61 -14.72
CA ARG A 179 -17.86 13.49 -15.28
C ARG A 179 -18.43 14.60 -16.17
N GLU A 180 -19.28 14.24 -17.13
CA GLU A 180 -19.86 15.23 -18.07
C GLU A 180 -20.68 16.30 -17.35
N LYS A 181 -21.51 15.90 -16.38
CA LYS A 181 -22.32 16.83 -15.57
C LYS A 181 -21.44 17.68 -14.66
N LEU A 182 -20.42 17.10 -14.05
CA LEU A 182 -19.48 17.82 -13.18
C LEU A 182 -18.82 18.98 -13.95
N PHE A 183 -18.28 18.72 -15.14
CA PHE A 183 -17.64 19.75 -15.96
C PHE A 183 -18.65 20.76 -16.51
N LEU A 184 -19.84 20.32 -16.95
CA LEU A 184 -20.89 21.22 -17.44
C LEU A 184 -21.37 22.17 -16.33
N PHE A 185 -21.69 21.65 -15.16
CA PHE A 185 -22.24 22.46 -14.06
C PHE A 185 -21.20 23.42 -13.50
N THR A 186 -19.95 22.99 -13.30
CA THR A 186 -18.88 23.86 -12.78
C THR A 186 -18.48 24.95 -13.77
N SER A 187 -18.29 24.61 -15.05
CA SER A 187 -17.90 25.58 -16.08
C SER A 187 -18.95 26.68 -16.28
N ILE A 188 -20.24 26.32 -16.32
CA ILE A 188 -21.33 27.29 -16.48
C ILE A 188 -21.56 28.09 -15.19
N THR A 189 -21.33 27.51 -14.02
CA THR A 189 -21.35 28.25 -12.75
C THR A 189 -20.25 29.31 -12.71
N LEU A 190 -19.02 28.94 -13.07
CA LEU A 190 -17.91 29.88 -13.18
C LEU A 190 -18.23 31.01 -14.17
N LYS A 191 -18.74 30.68 -15.36
CA LYS A 191 -19.15 31.66 -16.38
C LYS A 191 -20.20 32.63 -15.82
N PHE A 192 -21.28 32.10 -15.24
CA PHE A 192 -22.40 32.89 -14.72
C PHE A 192 -21.95 33.89 -13.63
N TYR A 193 -21.13 33.46 -12.67
CA TYR A 193 -20.68 34.33 -11.59
C TYR A 193 -19.51 35.25 -11.98
N LYS A 194 -18.68 34.88 -12.99
CA LYS A 194 -17.69 35.78 -13.60
C LYS A 194 -18.35 36.95 -14.31
N GLU A 195 -19.39 36.70 -15.12
CA GLU A 195 -20.16 37.75 -15.80
C GLU A 195 -20.80 38.75 -14.82
N ARG A 196 -21.01 38.34 -13.56
CA ARG A 196 -21.55 39.17 -12.47
C ARG A 196 -20.49 39.80 -11.58
N GLY A 197 -19.20 39.57 -11.84
CA GLY A 197 -18.09 40.09 -11.04
C GLY A 197 -18.03 39.54 -9.61
N GLN A 198 -18.56 38.33 -9.38
CA GLN A 198 -18.63 37.71 -8.03
C GLN A 198 -17.53 36.66 -7.81
N ILE A 199 -16.68 36.39 -8.79
CA ILE A 199 -15.56 35.46 -8.68
C ILE A 199 -14.27 36.23 -8.44
N LYS A 200 -13.53 35.85 -7.41
CA LYS A 200 -12.23 36.42 -7.06
C LYS A 200 -11.10 35.56 -7.61
N ASP A 201 -9.94 36.16 -7.84
CA ASP A 201 -8.71 35.55 -8.37
C ASP A 201 -7.63 35.34 -7.29
N ASN A 202 -7.96 35.54 -6.01
CA ASN A 202 -7.03 35.33 -4.90
C ASN A 202 -6.62 33.85 -4.73
N ASN A 203 -5.41 33.61 -4.27
CA ASN A 203 -4.95 32.24 -4.00
C ASN A 203 -5.57 31.68 -2.72
N ILE A 204 -5.65 30.35 -2.65
CA ILE A 204 -5.91 29.59 -1.43
C ILE A 204 -4.58 28.99 -0.94
N GLY A 205 -4.33 29.01 0.38
CA GLY A 205 -3.09 28.50 0.98
C GLY A 205 -3.00 26.98 0.93
N ILE A 206 -2.72 26.42 -0.25
CA ILE A 206 -2.54 24.97 -0.49
C ILE A 206 -1.10 24.59 -0.17
N LYS A 207 -0.92 23.54 0.65
CA LYS A 207 0.39 23.01 1.02
C LYS A 207 0.37 21.48 1.00
N LEU A 208 0.88 20.89 -0.08
CA LEU A 208 0.82 19.45 -0.29
C LEU A 208 1.69 18.70 0.73
N TYR A 209 1.12 17.67 1.35
CA TYR A 209 1.87 16.90 2.34
C TYR A 209 3.02 16.10 1.72
N ARG A 210 2.85 15.60 0.49
CA ARG A 210 3.85 14.78 -0.22
C ARG A 210 5.20 15.46 -0.38
N ASP A 211 5.19 16.79 -0.50
CA ASP A 211 6.40 17.59 -0.74
C ASP A 211 7.32 17.64 0.51
N SER A 212 6.83 17.17 1.66
CA SER A 212 7.57 17.11 2.92
C SER A 212 8.21 15.74 3.22
N LEU A 213 8.00 14.74 2.37
CA LEU A 213 8.40 13.36 2.66
C LEU A 213 9.75 12.98 2.05
N PRO A 214 10.60 12.25 2.78
CA PRO A 214 11.82 11.69 2.22
C PRO A 214 11.50 10.54 1.26
N PRO A 215 12.34 10.30 0.23
CA PRO A 215 12.21 9.14 -0.63
C PRO A 215 12.47 7.84 0.15
N SER A 216 11.66 6.83 -0.12
CA SER A 216 11.73 5.50 0.50
C SER A 216 11.99 4.42 -0.57
N PRO A 217 12.57 3.25 -0.21
CA PRO A 217 12.78 2.17 -1.18
C PRO A 217 11.47 1.56 -1.72
N LEU A 218 10.44 1.46 -0.89
CA LEU A 218 9.08 1.10 -1.26
C LEU A 218 8.15 2.25 -0.89
N LEU A 219 7.08 2.45 -1.63
CA LEU A 219 6.07 3.45 -1.37
C LEU A 219 4.70 2.79 -1.44
N PHE A 220 4.08 2.57 -0.28
CA PHE A 220 2.79 1.90 -0.15
C PHE A 220 2.70 0.56 -0.91
N PRO A 221 3.55 -0.43 -0.60
CA PRO A 221 3.47 -1.72 -1.27
C PRO A 221 2.11 -2.37 -1.00
N GLY A 222 1.34 -2.64 -2.06
CA GLY A 222 -0.03 -3.15 -1.95
C GLY A 222 -0.09 -4.67 -1.79
N LYS A 223 0.70 -5.41 -2.56
CA LYS A 223 0.73 -6.89 -2.56
C LYS A 223 2.15 -7.43 -2.63
N VAL A 224 2.30 -8.65 -2.14
CA VAL A 224 3.53 -9.45 -2.23
C VAL A 224 3.17 -10.90 -2.53
N THR A 225 3.94 -11.54 -3.40
CA THR A 225 3.83 -12.98 -3.68
C THR A 225 5.22 -13.61 -3.74
N VAL A 226 5.29 -14.93 -3.59
CA VAL A 226 6.53 -15.72 -3.63
C VAL A 226 6.42 -16.72 -4.77
N ASP A 227 7.54 -17.00 -5.44
CA ASP A 227 7.57 -18.02 -6.48
C ASP A 227 7.57 -19.45 -5.91
N ASP A 228 7.26 -20.43 -6.76
CA ASP A 228 7.16 -21.85 -6.36
C ASP A 228 8.47 -22.40 -5.76
N SER A 229 9.61 -21.83 -6.16
CA SER A 229 10.92 -22.19 -5.60
C SER A 229 11.11 -21.67 -4.16
N GLY A 230 10.35 -20.64 -3.80
CA GLY A 230 10.52 -19.87 -2.59
C GLY A 230 11.63 -18.82 -2.70
N GLU A 231 12.53 -18.85 -3.68
CA GLU A 231 13.74 -18.02 -3.70
C GLU A 231 13.50 -16.57 -4.11
N ARG A 232 12.39 -16.29 -4.80
CA ARG A 232 12.07 -14.94 -5.28
C ARG A 232 10.75 -14.43 -4.71
N LEU A 233 10.75 -13.15 -4.37
CA LEU A 233 9.57 -12.38 -3.99
C LEU A 233 9.25 -11.39 -5.10
N VAL A 234 7.97 -11.27 -5.42
CA VAL A 234 7.46 -10.22 -6.31
C VAL A 234 6.60 -9.26 -5.50
N ILE A 235 6.92 -7.99 -5.56
CA ILE A 235 6.30 -6.92 -4.76
C ILE A 235 5.66 -5.91 -5.71
N ALA A 236 4.37 -5.63 -5.47
CA ALA A 236 3.68 -4.49 -6.06
C ALA A 236 4.03 -3.25 -5.24
N ASP A 237 4.98 -2.48 -5.74
CA ASP A 237 5.40 -1.21 -5.14
C ASP A 237 4.47 -0.11 -5.67
N THR A 238 3.21 -0.16 -5.19
CA THR A 238 2.04 0.51 -5.77
C THR A 238 2.24 2.02 -5.92
N GLY A 239 2.73 2.70 -4.88
CA GLY A 239 2.94 4.14 -4.89
C GLY A 239 4.11 4.61 -5.76
N HIS A 240 5.05 3.72 -6.12
CA HIS A 240 6.05 3.99 -7.16
C HIS A 240 5.60 3.52 -8.55
N HIS A 241 4.36 3.03 -8.69
CA HIS A 241 3.77 2.52 -9.92
C HIS A 241 4.66 1.51 -10.65
N ARG A 242 5.22 0.55 -9.91
CA ARG A 242 6.18 -0.44 -10.43
C ARG A 242 6.08 -1.80 -9.77
N ILE A 243 6.70 -2.79 -10.39
CA ILE A 243 6.86 -4.15 -9.87
C ILE A 243 8.33 -4.40 -9.56
N LEU A 244 8.61 -4.97 -8.39
CA LEU A 244 9.95 -5.41 -8.00
C LEU A 244 9.99 -6.94 -7.93
N VAL A 245 11.02 -7.53 -8.56
CA VAL A 245 11.38 -8.93 -8.34
C VAL A 245 12.65 -8.94 -7.51
N THR A 246 12.62 -9.61 -6.37
CA THR A 246 13.73 -9.65 -5.40
C THR A 246 14.07 -11.07 -5.02
N ARG A 247 15.28 -11.31 -4.54
CA ARG A 247 15.64 -12.55 -3.82
C ARG A 247 15.05 -12.52 -2.41
N LYS A 248 14.96 -13.68 -1.76
CA LYS A 248 14.60 -13.82 -0.34
C LYS A 248 15.40 -12.94 0.63
N ASN A 249 16.63 -12.58 0.29
CA ASN A 249 17.48 -11.69 1.09
C ASN A 249 17.20 -10.19 0.84
N GLY A 250 16.26 -9.86 -0.06
CA GLY A 250 15.85 -8.50 -0.39
C GLY A 250 16.66 -7.83 -1.51
N GLN A 251 17.62 -8.53 -2.13
CA GLN A 251 18.32 -8.05 -3.32
C GLN A 251 17.37 -7.93 -4.52
N ILE A 252 17.27 -6.74 -5.10
CA ILE A 252 16.50 -6.50 -6.33
C ILE A 252 17.17 -7.22 -7.48
N LEU A 253 16.39 -8.07 -8.17
CA LEU A 253 16.74 -8.69 -9.44
C LEU A 253 16.23 -7.85 -10.61
N HIS A 254 14.98 -7.40 -10.54
CA HIS A 254 14.36 -6.57 -11.57
C HIS A 254 13.53 -5.45 -10.94
N THR A 255 13.64 -4.26 -11.53
CA THR A 255 12.72 -3.15 -11.32
C THR A 255 12.00 -2.89 -12.63
N ILE A 256 10.68 -2.95 -12.63
CA ILE A 256 9.87 -2.94 -13.84
C ILE A 256 8.84 -1.83 -13.71
N GLY A 257 9.01 -0.75 -14.48
CA GLY A 257 8.20 0.47 -14.42
C GLY A 257 8.57 1.47 -13.32
N GLY A 258 7.77 2.54 -13.22
CA GLY A 258 8.00 3.70 -12.36
C GLY A 258 9.02 4.71 -12.91
N PRO A 259 9.20 5.87 -12.24
CA PRO A 259 8.48 6.32 -11.04
C PRO A 259 7.11 6.96 -11.34
N ASN A 260 6.83 7.29 -12.60
CA ASN A 260 5.57 7.91 -13.01
C ASN A 260 4.56 6.83 -13.41
N SER A 261 3.27 7.12 -13.20
CA SER A 261 2.20 6.26 -13.70
C SER A 261 2.11 6.26 -15.23
N GLY A 262 1.57 5.18 -15.78
CA GLY A 262 1.32 5.02 -17.20
C GLY A 262 0.83 3.61 -17.55
N ARG A 263 0.59 3.34 -18.83
CA ARG A 263 0.07 2.04 -19.32
C ARG A 263 0.89 1.41 -20.43
N ARG A 264 2.14 1.87 -20.61
CA ARG A 264 2.97 1.47 -21.74
C ARG A 264 3.41 0.02 -21.57
N ASP A 265 3.29 -0.77 -22.64
CA ASP A 265 3.94 -2.08 -22.78
C ASP A 265 5.38 -1.89 -23.29
N GLY A 266 6.15 -2.98 -23.37
CA GLY A 266 7.53 -2.96 -23.89
C GLY A 266 8.53 -3.64 -22.97
N GLY A 267 9.82 -3.31 -23.14
CA GLY A 267 10.87 -3.80 -22.24
C GLY A 267 10.74 -3.23 -20.83
N PHE A 268 11.43 -3.81 -19.84
CA PHE A 268 11.30 -3.42 -18.43
C PHE A 268 11.54 -1.93 -18.13
N SER A 269 12.40 -1.25 -18.91
CA SER A 269 12.68 0.19 -18.79
C SER A 269 11.62 1.09 -19.45
N GLU A 270 10.80 0.56 -20.36
CA GLU A 270 9.78 1.30 -21.10
C GLU A 270 8.39 1.10 -20.51
N ALA A 271 8.16 -0.09 -19.94
CA ALA A 271 6.90 -0.47 -19.35
C ALA A 271 6.49 0.50 -18.23
N ALA A 272 5.21 0.83 -18.16
CA ALA A 272 4.64 1.65 -17.11
C ALA A 272 3.36 1.03 -16.57
N PHE A 273 3.14 1.18 -15.26
CA PHE A 273 1.94 0.75 -14.54
C PHE A 273 1.25 1.95 -13.91
N ASN A 274 0.03 1.77 -13.43
CA ASN A 274 -0.70 2.77 -12.67
C ASN A 274 -1.27 2.11 -11.41
N SER A 275 -0.54 2.28 -10.31
CA SER A 275 -0.90 1.77 -8.98
C SER A 275 -1.25 0.27 -8.99
N PRO A 276 -0.30 -0.61 -9.39
CA PRO A 276 -0.55 -2.04 -9.46
C PRO A 276 -0.78 -2.65 -8.07
N GLN A 277 -1.67 -3.64 -8.00
CA GLN A 277 -2.02 -4.38 -6.79
C GLN A 277 -1.67 -5.86 -6.95
N GLY A 278 -2.67 -6.73 -7.17
CA GLY A 278 -2.55 -8.18 -7.32
C GLY A 278 -1.38 -8.65 -8.16
N ILE A 279 -0.66 -9.66 -7.66
CA ILE A 279 0.44 -10.28 -8.40
C ILE A 279 0.39 -11.79 -8.22
N ALA A 280 0.49 -12.53 -9.33
CA ALA A 280 0.71 -13.96 -9.33
C ALA A 280 1.94 -14.29 -10.19
N ILE A 281 2.81 -15.19 -9.72
CA ILE A 281 4.00 -15.65 -10.45
C ILE A 281 3.96 -17.16 -10.62
N LYS A 282 4.21 -17.65 -11.84
CA LYS A 282 4.45 -19.06 -12.14
C LYS A 282 5.33 -19.20 -13.37
N ASN A 283 6.30 -20.13 -13.34
CA ASN A 283 7.17 -20.43 -14.49
C ASN A 283 7.78 -19.18 -15.15
N ASN A 284 8.38 -18.27 -14.37
CA ASN A 284 8.96 -17.00 -14.85
C ASN A 284 7.98 -16.02 -15.52
N VAL A 285 6.68 -16.29 -15.47
CA VAL A 285 5.63 -15.38 -15.92
C VAL A 285 4.93 -14.80 -14.71
N ILE A 286 4.77 -13.47 -14.69
CA ILE A 286 4.05 -12.74 -13.67
C ILE A 286 2.80 -12.13 -14.30
N TYR A 287 1.64 -12.32 -13.69
CA TYR A 287 0.44 -11.54 -14.00
C TYR A 287 0.23 -10.48 -12.93
N VAL A 288 -0.13 -9.29 -13.36
CA VAL A 288 -0.30 -8.09 -12.52
C VAL A 288 -1.69 -7.53 -12.74
N ALA A 289 -2.41 -7.31 -11.65
CA ALA A 289 -3.60 -6.48 -11.61
C ALA A 289 -3.16 -5.01 -11.58
N ASP A 290 -3.21 -4.34 -12.73
CA ASP A 290 -2.79 -2.95 -12.91
C ASP A 290 -4.01 -2.05 -12.71
N THR A 291 -4.32 -1.81 -11.43
CA THR A 291 -5.66 -1.46 -10.93
C THR A 291 -6.21 -0.17 -11.50
N GLU A 292 -5.45 0.92 -11.45
CA GLU A 292 -5.89 2.25 -11.92
C GLU A 292 -5.80 2.40 -13.45
N ASN A 293 -5.15 1.46 -14.14
CA ASN A 293 -5.28 1.34 -15.60
C ASN A 293 -6.49 0.49 -15.99
N HIS A 294 -7.08 -0.24 -15.05
CA HIS A 294 -8.08 -1.29 -15.29
C HIS A 294 -7.57 -2.30 -16.34
N LEU A 295 -6.34 -2.79 -16.14
CA LEU A 295 -5.68 -3.76 -17.00
C LEU A 295 -5.20 -4.98 -16.22
N ILE A 296 -5.10 -6.12 -16.90
CA ILE A 296 -4.24 -7.22 -16.49
C ILE A 296 -3.00 -7.21 -17.38
N ARG A 297 -1.83 -7.16 -16.75
CA ARG A 297 -0.53 -7.11 -17.43
C ARG A 297 0.19 -8.44 -17.23
N LYS A 298 0.91 -8.88 -18.24
CA LYS A 298 1.80 -10.04 -18.20
C LYS A 298 3.24 -9.55 -18.29
N ILE A 299 4.07 -9.99 -17.37
CA ILE A 299 5.52 -9.79 -17.37
C ILE A 299 6.16 -11.15 -17.64
N ASP A 300 6.95 -11.21 -18.70
CA ASP A 300 7.75 -12.38 -19.04
C ASP A 300 9.20 -12.11 -18.61
N LEU A 301 9.69 -12.82 -17.60
CA LEU A 301 11.04 -12.60 -17.05
C LEU A 301 12.15 -13.12 -17.96
N GLU A 302 11.84 -14.07 -18.85
CA GLU A 302 12.82 -14.62 -19.79
C GLU A 302 12.99 -13.70 -20.99
N LEU A 303 11.88 -13.21 -21.54
CA LEU A 303 11.88 -12.25 -22.64
C LEU A 303 12.16 -10.81 -22.19
N GLN A 304 12.04 -10.53 -20.89
CA GLN A 304 12.11 -9.19 -20.28
C GLN A 304 11.10 -8.20 -20.87
N MET A 305 9.88 -8.69 -21.13
CA MET A 305 8.83 -7.92 -21.79
C MET A 305 7.58 -7.84 -20.92
N VAL A 306 6.89 -6.69 -21.00
CA VAL A 306 5.57 -6.46 -20.44
C VAL A 306 4.56 -6.30 -21.57
N THR A 307 3.44 -7.02 -21.49
CA THR A 307 2.33 -6.96 -22.44
C THR A 307 1.00 -6.87 -21.70
N THR A 308 0.03 -6.18 -22.28
CA THR A 308 -1.36 -6.20 -21.80
C THR A 308 -2.05 -7.49 -22.25
N VAL A 309 -2.86 -8.10 -21.38
CA VAL A 309 -3.59 -9.36 -21.70
C VAL A 309 -5.09 -9.28 -21.45
N ALA A 310 -5.55 -8.32 -20.66
CA ALA A 310 -6.97 -8.01 -20.49
C ALA A 310 -7.18 -6.55 -20.11
N GLY A 311 -8.36 -6.00 -20.46
CA GLY A 311 -8.70 -4.61 -20.19
C GLY A 311 -8.43 -3.68 -21.36
N ILE A 312 -9.22 -2.61 -21.46
CA ILE A 312 -9.12 -1.59 -22.53
C ILE A 312 -8.42 -0.30 -22.08
N GLY A 313 -7.93 -0.24 -20.84
CA GLY A 313 -7.18 0.90 -20.30
C GLY A 313 -8.05 2.03 -19.74
N VAL A 314 -9.35 1.78 -19.51
CA VAL A 314 -10.33 2.67 -18.87
C VAL A 314 -11.33 1.84 -18.06
N GLN A 315 -12.01 2.46 -17.09
CA GLN A 315 -12.97 1.80 -16.20
C GLN A 315 -14.11 1.15 -16.99
N GLY A 316 -14.26 -0.17 -16.84
CA GLY A 316 -15.38 -0.93 -17.40
C GLY A 316 -16.63 -0.89 -16.51
N VAL A 317 -17.80 -0.93 -17.15
CA VAL A 317 -19.11 -1.10 -16.49
C VAL A 317 -19.79 -2.42 -16.87
N ASP A 318 -19.13 -3.25 -17.66
CA ASP A 318 -19.61 -4.56 -18.08
C ASP A 318 -19.62 -5.54 -16.89
N LYS A 319 -20.77 -6.14 -16.61
CA LYS A 319 -20.99 -7.07 -15.48
C LYS A 319 -21.04 -8.55 -15.90
N GLU A 320 -20.88 -8.83 -17.19
CA GLU A 320 -21.00 -10.17 -17.78
C GLU A 320 -19.66 -10.61 -18.37
N GLY A 321 -19.08 -9.80 -19.24
CA GLY A 321 -17.89 -10.11 -20.01
C GLY A 321 -18.08 -11.18 -21.08
N GLY A 322 -16.97 -11.78 -21.53
CA GLY A 322 -16.92 -12.81 -22.57
C GLY A 322 -16.17 -12.39 -23.84
N ALA A 323 -15.74 -11.12 -23.94
CA ALA A 323 -14.82 -10.69 -24.98
C ALA A 323 -13.40 -11.21 -24.70
N LYS A 324 -12.53 -11.10 -25.70
CA LYS A 324 -11.15 -11.59 -25.61
C LYS A 324 -10.23 -10.51 -25.08
N GLY A 325 -9.60 -10.77 -23.94
CA GLY A 325 -8.43 -10.05 -23.45
C GLY A 325 -8.57 -8.53 -23.55
N GLU A 326 -7.76 -7.93 -24.42
CA GLU A 326 -7.67 -6.48 -24.65
C GLU A 326 -8.96 -5.84 -25.21
N GLU A 327 -9.93 -6.63 -25.68
CA GLU A 327 -11.24 -6.14 -26.11
C GLU A 327 -12.24 -6.07 -24.95
N GLN A 328 -11.94 -6.70 -23.80
CA GLN A 328 -12.85 -6.80 -22.65
C GLN A 328 -12.60 -5.64 -21.67
N PRO A 329 -13.57 -4.73 -21.47
CA PRO A 329 -13.50 -3.78 -20.36
C PRO A 329 -13.56 -4.50 -19.02
N ILE A 330 -12.72 -4.08 -18.08
CA ILE A 330 -12.70 -4.56 -16.70
C ILE A 330 -12.64 -3.36 -15.75
N SER A 331 -12.87 -3.57 -14.46
CA SER A 331 -13.04 -2.46 -13.50
C SER A 331 -12.26 -2.72 -12.22
N SER A 332 -11.10 -2.09 -12.13
CA SER A 332 -10.23 -2.07 -10.95
C SER A 332 -9.91 -3.48 -10.45
N PRO A 333 -9.19 -4.29 -11.25
CA PRO A 333 -8.72 -5.60 -10.79
C PRO A 333 -7.77 -5.39 -9.61
N TRP A 334 -8.01 -6.09 -8.51
CA TRP A 334 -7.32 -5.84 -7.24
C TRP A 334 -6.42 -6.99 -6.80
N ASP A 335 -6.82 -8.22 -7.10
CA ASP A 335 -5.97 -9.40 -6.87
C ASP A 335 -6.08 -10.39 -8.03
N VAL A 336 -5.01 -11.16 -8.23
CA VAL A 336 -4.94 -12.22 -9.23
C VAL A 336 -4.29 -13.47 -8.67
N ILE A 337 -4.80 -14.64 -9.05
CA ILE A 337 -4.16 -15.92 -8.71
C ILE A 337 -4.37 -16.94 -9.83
N PHE A 338 -3.35 -17.76 -10.06
CA PHE A 338 -3.46 -18.91 -10.95
C PHE A 338 -4.46 -19.94 -10.42
N GLY A 339 -5.09 -20.68 -11.32
CA GLY A 339 -5.88 -21.85 -11.00
C GLY A 339 -6.19 -22.68 -12.24
N SER A 340 -6.93 -23.77 -12.05
CA SER A 340 -7.19 -24.75 -13.11
C SER A 340 -8.68 -24.85 -13.44
N SER A 341 -8.98 -25.09 -14.71
CA SER A 341 -10.31 -25.36 -15.23
C SER A 341 -10.70 -26.84 -15.02
N ILE A 342 -11.98 -27.17 -15.14
CA ILE A 342 -12.49 -28.54 -14.90
C ILE A 342 -12.00 -29.53 -15.96
N SER A 343 -11.82 -29.06 -17.19
CA SER A 343 -11.47 -29.88 -18.36
C SER A 343 -10.12 -29.51 -18.97
N GLY A 344 -9.34 -28.67 -18.27
CA GLY A 344 -8.03 -28.22 -18.71
C GLY A 344 -7.09 -29.39 -18.93
N THR A 345 -6.34 -29.35 -20.03
CA THR A 345 -5.26 -30.32 -20.29
C THR A 345 -3.96 -29.93 -19.60
N GLN A 346 -3.88 -28.70 -19.08
CA GLN A 346 -2.74 -28.13 -18.35
C GLN A 346 -3.21 -27.59 -17.00
N GLU A 347 -2.42 -27.82 -15.95
CA GLU A 347 -2.53 -27.04 -14.72
C GLU A 347 -2.20 -25.59 -15.05
N ASP A 348 -2.89 -24.62 -14.43
CA ASP A 348 -2.50 -23.22 -14.65
C ASP A 348 -3.28 -22.49 -15.74
N ASP A 349 -4.34 -23.09 -16.28
CA ASP A 349 -5.02 -22.61 -17.49
C ASP A 349 -6.01 -21.46 -17.25
N VAL A 350 -6.23 -21.04 -16.00
CA VAL A 350 -7.10 -19.93 -15.63
C VAL A 350 -6.37 -18.95 -14.70
N LEU A 351 -6.54 -17.66 -14.97
CA LEU A 351 -6.20 -16.60 -14.02
C LEU A 351 -7.49 -16.07 -13.38
N TRP A 352 -7.65 -16.30 -12.08
CA TRP A 352 -8.74 -15.73 -11.29
C TRP A 352 -8.44 -14.29 -10.94
N ILE A 353 -9.45 -13.42 -10.99
CA ILE A 353 -9.31 -11.98 -10.80
C ILE A 353 -10.37 -11.52 -9.79
N ALA A 354 -9.94 -10.86 -8.71
CA ALA A 354 -10.83 -10.12 -7.82
C ALA A 354 -11.10 -8.75 -8.43
N MET A 355 -12.32 -8.57 -8.95
CA MET A 355 -12.74 -7.37 -9.65
C MET A 355 -13.46 -6.44 -8.68
N ALA A 356 -12.69 -5.56 -8.03
CA ALA A 356 -13.19 -4.72 -6.95
C ALA A 356 -14.24 -3.71 -7.44
N GLY A 357 -13.99 -3.08 -8.59
CA GLY A 357 -14.80 -1.96 -9.10
C GLY A 357 -16.21 -2.31 -9.55
N ILE A 358 -16.48 -3.58 -9.83
CA ILE A 358 -17.83 -4.09 -10.15
C ILE A 358 -18.23 -5.25 -9.24
N HIS A 359 -17.57 -5.39 -8.09
CA HIS A 359 -17.92 -6.33 -7.02
C HIS A 359 -18.12 -7.79 -7.48
N GLN A 360 -17.14 -8.33 -8.20
CA GLN A 360 -17.23 -9.64 -8.84
C GLN A 360 -15.91 -10.40 -8.79
N ILE A 361 -15.99 -11.72 -8.98
CA ILE A 361 -14.84 -12.56 -9.28
C ILE A 361 -14.90 -12.94 -10.77
N TRP A 362 -13.81 -12.65 -11.47
CA TRP A 362 -13.64 -12.85 -12.90
C TRP A 362 -12.60 -13.93 -13.18
N ALA A 363 -12.61 -14.43 -14.41
CA ALA A 363 -11.65 -15.39 -14.91
C ALA A 363 -11.12 -14.92 -16.28
N LEU A 364 -9.80 -14.97 -16.46
CA LEU A 364 -9.14 -14.88 -17.75
C LEU A 364 -8.63 -16.27 -18.12
N MET A 365 -9.13 -16.80 -19.24
CA MET A 365 -8.73 -18.11 -19.75
C MET A 365 -7.34 -18.02 -20.39
N LEU A 366 -6.30 -18.54 -19.72
CA LEU A 366 -4.93 -18.54 -20.24
C LEU A 366 -4.75 -19.57 -21.35
N GLU A 367 -5.48 -20.69 -21.26
CA GLU A 367 -5.66 -21.67 -22.32
C GLU A 367 -7.15 -21.99 -22.52
N GLY A 368 -7.49 -22.79 -23.55
CA GLY A 368 -8.87 -23.24 -23.74
C GLY A 368 -9.29 -24.25 -22.67
N GLY A 369 -10.48 -24.08 -22.09
CA GLY A 369 -10.93 -24.90 -20.97
C GLY A 369 -12.37 -24.61 -20.56
N LYS A 370 -12.79 -25.17 -19.42
CA LYS A 370 -14.16 -25.06 -18.93
C LYS A 370 -14.23 -24.66 -17.47
N LEU A 371 -14.93 -23.57 -17.20
CA LEU A 371 -15.22 -23.12 -15.83
C LEU A 371 -16.38 -23.91 -15.19
N PRO A 372 -16.49 -23.95 -13.86
CA PRO A 372 -17.60 -24.58 -13.16
C PRO A 372 -18.97 -24.08 -13.61
N LYS A 373 -19.85 -25.02 -13.99
CA LYS A 373 -21.19 -24.74 -14.59
C LYS A 373 -21.16 -23.89 -15.88
N GLY A 374 -20.00 -23.72 -16.53
CA GLY A 374 -19.84 -22.97 -17.78
C GLY A 374 -19.86 -23.83 -19.04
N SER A 375 -19.79 -23.19 -20.21
CA SER A 375 -19.49 -23.83 -21.51
C SER A 375 -17.97 -23.88 -21.75
N ASP A 376 -17.54 -24.55 -22.80
CA ASP A 376 -16.14 -24.49 -23.24
C ASP A 376 -15.79 -23.07 -23.69
N LEU A 377 -14.67 -22.56 -23.17
CA LEU A 377 -14.15 -21.22 -23.42
C LEU A 377 -12.83 -21.31 -24.16
N LYS A 378 -12.61 -20.35 -25.06
CA LYS A 378 -11.36 -20.25 -25.82
C LYS A 378 -10.32 -19.49 -25.00
N LYS A 379 -9.05 -19.72 -25.31
CA LYS A 379 -7.94 -18.91 -24.82
C LYS A 379 -8.19 -17.40 -25.03
N GLY A 380 -7.86 -16.63 -24.01
CA GLY A 380 -7.98 -15.17 -23.96
C GLY A 380 -9.37 -14.66 -23.58
N VAL A 381 -10.40 -15.50 -23.45
CA VAL A 381 -11.73 -15.02 -23.01
C VAL A 381 -11.62 -14.54 -21.56
N CYS A 382 -12.12 -13.33 -21.29
CA CYS A 382 -12.20 -12.73 -19.98
C CYS A 382 -13.66 -12.48 -19.61
N LEU A 383 -14.14 -13.05 -18.49
CA LEU A 383 -15.55 -13.01 -18.13
C LEU A 383 -15.79 -13.13 -16.62
N ARG A 384 -16.98 -12.72 -16.20
CA ARG A 384 -17.46 -12.94 -14.83
C ARG A 384 -17.64 -14.44 -14.56
N PHE A 385 -17.07 -14.89 -13.44
CA PHE A 385 -17.35 -16.21 -12.88
C PHE A 385 -18.41 -16.16 -11.77
N ALA A 386 -18.32 -15.22 -10.82
CA ALA A 386 -19.26 -15.08 -9.70
C ALA A 386 -19.52 -13.61 -9.33
N GLY A 387 -20.71 -13.34 -8.80
CA GLY A 387 -21.15 -12.00 -8.38
C GLY A 387 -22.14 -11.36 -9.36
N SER A 388 -23.25 -10.83 -8.87
CA SER A 388 -24.25 -10.10 -9.68
C SER A 388 -23.76 -8.73 -10.17
N GLY A 389 -22.72 -8.22 -9.53
CA GLY A 389 -22.24 -6.85 -9.70
C GLY A 389 -23.04 -5.80 -8.93
N ASN A 390 -23.87 -6.23 -7.97
CA ASN A 390 -24.34 -5.37 -6.89
C ASN A 390 -23.37 -5.46 -5.72
N GLU A 391 -23.19 -4.36 -5.00
CA GLU A 391 -22.42 -4.30 -3.76
C GLU A 391 -23.22 -4.91 -2.60
N GLU A 392 -22.98 -6.18 -2.29
CA GLU A 392 -23.77 -6.93 -1.32
C GLU A 392 -22.92 -7.98 -0.58
N ASN A 393 -23.26 -8.24 0.67
CA ASN A 393 -22.80 -9.40 1.43
C ASN A 393 -23.71 -10.63 1.18
N ARG A 394 -24.04 -10.94 -0.09
CA ARG A 394 -24.93 -12.07 -0.45
C ARG A 394 -24.21 -13.35 -0.85
N ASN A 395 -24.50 -14.44 -0.14
CA ASN A 395 -24.06 -15.79 -0.49
C ASN A 395 -25.12 -16.53 -1.32
N ASN A 396 -24.71 -17.41 -2.24
CA ASN A 396 -25.65 -18.17 -3.08
C ASN A 396 -25.03 -19.46 -3.66
N ALA A 397 -25.86 -20.48 -3.85
CA ALA A 397 -25.46 -21.71 -4.54
C ALA A 397 -25.22 -21.51 -6.06
N TYR A 398 -25.81 -20.46 -6.64
CA TYR A 398 -25.59 -20.05 -8.02
C TYR A 398 -24.65 -18.85 -8.05
N PRO A 399 -23.47 -18.94 -8.70
CA PRO A 399 -22.43 -17.91 -8.62
C PRO A 399 -22.91 -16.52 -9.06
N HIS A 400 -23.72 -16.43 -10.12
CA HIS A 400 -24.21 -15.14 -10.65
C HIS A 400 -25.27 -14.46 -9.75
N LYS A 401 -25.87 -15.21 -8.81
CA LYS A 401 -26.84 -14.68 -7.83
C LYS A 401 -26.21 -14.34 -6.48
N ALA A 402 -24.94 -14.68 -6.28
CA ALA A 402 -24.17 -14.14 -5.17
C ALA A 402 -23.86 -12.67 -5.45
N GLY A 403 -23.59 -11.88 -4.42
CA GLY A 403 -23.07 -10.53 -4.53
C GLY A 403 -21.81 -10.42 -3.67
N PHE A 404 -20.85 -9.62 -4.09
CA PHE A 404 -19.65 -9.30 -3.32
C PHE A 404 -19.66 -7.81 -2.99
N ALA A 405 -18.73 -7.35 -2.17
CA ALA A 405 -18.55 -5.96 -1.83
C ALA A 405 -17.06 -5.66 -1.81
N GLN A 406 -16.56 -5.20 -2.97
CA GLN A 406 -15.16 -4.86 -3.21
C GLN A 406 -14.19 -6.02 -2.86
N PRO A 407 -14.24 -7.16 -3.57
CA PRO A 407 -13.29 -8.24 -3.35
C PRO A 407 -11.87 -7.77 -3.67
N SER A 408 -10.94 -7.95 -2.73
CA SER A 408 -9.58 -7.39 -2.82
C SER A 408 -8.45 -8.40 -2.61
N GLY A 409 -8.78 -9.64 -2.23
CA GLY A 409 -7.79 -10.68 -1.97
C GLY A 409 -8.28 -12.05 -2.40
N LEU A 410 -7.42 -12.86 -3.03
CA LEU A 410 -7.71 -14.21 -3.48
C LEU A 410 -6.68 -15.22 -2.99
N SER A 411 -7.13 -16.42 -2.65
CA SER A 411 -6.22 -17.55 -2.43
C SER A 411 -6.84 -18.89 -2.80
N LEU A 412 -6.07 -19.74 -3.47
CA LEU A 412 -6.55 -21.00 -4.01
C LEU A 412 -6.27 -22.16 -3.03
N ALA A 413 -7.28 -22.98 -2.77
CA ALA A 413 -7.16 -24.26 -2.08
C ALA A 413 -7.75 -25.36 -2.97
N PRO A 414 -7.00 -25.85 -3.98
CA PRO A 414 -7.52 -26.78 -4.96
C PRO A 414 -7.69 -28.21 -4.41
N GLU A 415 -7.03 -28.53 -3.30
CA GLU A 415 -7.08 -29.87 -2.73
C GLU A 415 -8.41 -30.18 -2.03
N GLU A 416 -8.80 -31.46 -2.06
CA GLU A 416 -9.92 -31.94 -1.25
C GLU A 416 -9.57 -31.91 0.25
N PRO A 417 -10.53 -31.63 1.16
CA PRO A 417 -11.97 -31.45 0.90
C PRO A 417 -12.37 -30.00 0.56
N TRP A 418 -11.42 -29.09 0.33
CA TRP A 418 -11.70 -27.66 0.16
C TRP A 418 -12.17 -27.34 -1.25
N ASN A 419 -11.33 -27.63 -2.25
CA ASN A 419 -11.59 -27.41 -3.67
C ASN A 419 -12.29 -26.06 -3.92
N CYS A 420 -11.69 -24.97 -3.44
CA CYS A 420 -12.31 -23.66 -3.38
C CYS A 420 -11.31 -22.50 -3.56
N LEU A 421 -11.84 -21.34 -3.93
CA LEU A 421 -11.16 -20.05 -3.89
C LEU A 421 -11.61 -19.30 -2.62
N PHE A 422 -10.67 -18.88 -1.79
CA PHE A 422 -10.92 -17.94 -0.70
C PHE A 422 -10.91 -16.51 -1.22
N VAL A 423 -11.84 -15.69 -0.72
CA VAL A 423 -12.01 -14.28 -1.12
C VAL A 423 -12.04 -13.40 0.11
N ALA A 424 -11.15 -12.41 0.17
CA ALA A 424 -11.26 -11.28 1.08
C ALA A 424 -12.24 -10.26 0.48
N ASP A 425 -13.39 -10.10 1.11
CA ASP A 425 -14.49 -9.25 0.64
C ASP A 425 -14.55 -8.00 1.54
N SER A 426 -13.90 -6.93 1.07
CA SER A 426 -13.39 -5.85 1.93
C SER A 426 -14.51 -4.99 2.51
N GLU A 427 -15.42 -4.51 1.67
CA GLU A 427 -16.49 -3.59 2.09
C GLU A 427 -17.56 -4.28 2.94
N SER A 428 -17.73 -5.60 2.78
CA SER A 428 -18.57 -6.42 3.67
C SER A 428 -17.87 -6.85 4.95
N SER A 429 -16.54 -6.67 5.02
CA SER A 429 -15.68 -7.16 6.10
C SER A 429 -15.86 -8.66 6.37
N THR A 430 -15.89 -9.45 5.28
CA THR A 430 -16.04 -10.91 5.33
C THR A 430 -14.93 -11.64 4.60
N VAL A 431 -14.77 -12.91 4.95
CA VAL A 431 -14.04 -13.89 4.13
C VAL A 431 -15.04 -14.90 3.59
N ARG A 432 -14.88 -15.27 2.32
CA ARG A 432 -15.81 -16.12 1.59
C ARG A 432 -15.08 -17.24 0.86
N THR A 433 -15.82 -18.30 0.55
CA THR A 433 -15.35 -19.39 -0.29
C THR A 433 -16.18 -19.46 -1.56
N ILE A 434 -15.53 -19.67 -2.71
CA ILE A 434 -16.17 -20.04 -3.96
C ILE A 434 -15.75 -21.46 -4.31
N SER A 435 -16.72 -22.37 -4.38
CA SER A 435 -16.46 -23.76 -4.76
C SER A 435 -15.99 -23.86 -6.22
N LEU A 436 -14.85 -24.50 -6.45
CA LEU A 436 -14.32 -24.77 -7.80
C LEU A 436 -15.02 -25.97 -8.46
N LYS A 437 -15.94 -26.66 -7.76
CA LYS A 437 -16.77 -27.73 -8.35
C LYS A 437 -17.99 -27.17 -9.06
N ASP A 438 -18.64 -26.20 -8.44
CA ASP A 438 -19.99 -25.77 -8.81
C ASP A 438 -20.24 -24.26 -8.72
N GLY A 439 -19.22 -23.47 -8.37
CA GLY A 439 -19.30 -22.02 -8.26
C GLY A 439 -20.11 -21.51 -7.07
N ALA A 440 -20.51 -22.37 -6.13
CA ALA A 440 -21.28 -21.92 -4.97
C ALA A 440 -20.46 -20.97 -4.09
N VAL A 441 -21.00 -19.78 -3.81
CA VAL A 441 -20.41 -18.78 -2.92
C VAL A 441 -20.97 -18.96 -1.52
N LYS A 442 -20.10 -19.19 -0.54
CA LYS A 442 -20.46 -19.46 0.85
C LYS A 442 -19.69 -18.57 1.81
N HIS A 443 -20.33 -18.26 2.92
CA HIS A 443 -19.76 -17.52 4.05
C HIS A 443 -18.71 -18.38 4.79
N LEU A 444 -17.59 -17.75 5.15
CA LEU A 444 -16.59 -18.33 6.05
C LEU A 444 -16.61 -17.66 7.43
N VAL A 445 -16.20 -16.39 7.52
CA VAL A 445 -16.12 -15.60 8.75
C VAL A 445 -16.40 -14.12 8.49
N GLY A 446 -16.74 -13.36 9.54
CA GLY A 446 -16.98 -11.91 9.46
C GLY A 446 -18.42 -11.56 9.07
N GLY A 447 -18.73 -10.26 9.14
CA GLY A 447 -20.01 -9.68 8.73
C GLY A 447 -21.21 -10.14 9.55
N GLU A 448 -22.38 -10.11 8.90
CA GLU A 448 -23.68 -10.48 9.46
C GLU A 448 -24.54 -11.26 8.44
N ARG A 449 -25.77 -11.64 8.85
CA ARG A 449 -26.68 -12.42 8.01
C ARG A 449 -27.42 -11.59 6.96
N ASP A 450 -27.66 -10.31 7.23
CA ASP A 450 -28.32 -9.43 6.27
C ASP A 450 -27.38 -9.18 5.08
N PRO A 451 -27.74 -9.60 3.86
CA PRO A 451 -26.89 -9.41 2.69
C PRO A 451 -26.71 -7.94 2.30
N LEU A 452 -27.54 -7.02 2.78
CA LEU A 452 -27.42 -5.59 2.48
C LEU A 452 -26.65 -4.82 3.56
N ASN A 453 -26.36 -5.45 4.71
CA ASN A 453 -25.58 -4.80 5.76
C ASN A 453 -24.08 -4.85 5.47
N LEU A 454 -23.52 -3.73 5.01
CA LEU A 454 -22.09 -3.52 4.78
C LEU A 454 -21.37 -2.81 5.95
N PHE A 455 -22.04 -2.67 7.10
CA PHE A 455 -21.52 -2.00 8.30
C PHE A 455 -21.25 -2.97 9.46
N ALA A 456 -21.26 -4.28 9.18
CA ALA A 456 -21.04 -5.35 10.16
C ALA A 456 -19.55 -5.63 10.43
N PHE A 457 -18.77 -4.58 10.69
CA PHE A 457 -17.32 -4.63 10.92
C PHE A 457 -16.95 -4.55 12.41
N GLY A 458 -15.67 -4.78 12.72
CA GLY A 458 -15.11 -4.68 14.07
C GLY A 458 -13.86 -5.54 14.22
N ASP A 459 -13.41 -5.76 15.46
CA ASP A 459 -12.24 -6.58 15.77
C ASP A 459 -12.60 -7.60 16.87
N VAL A 460 -13.17 -8.74 16.45
CA VAL A 460 -13.63 -9.78 17.38
C VAL A 460 -13.20 -11.13 16.86
N ASP A 461 -12.47 -11.87 17.67
CA ASP A 461 -12.13 -13.27 17.41
C ASP A 461 -13.36 -14.15 17.72
N GLY A 462 -13.59 -15.19 16.91
CA GLY A 462 -14.74 -16.06 17.08
C GLY A 462 -15.07 -16.91 15.87
N ALA A 463 -16.19 -17.64 15.96
CA ALA A 463 -16.61 -18.56 14.90
C ALA A 463 -17.67 -17.94 13.97
N GLY A 464 -17.47 -18.11 12.66
CA GLY A 464 -18.41 -17.69 11.63
C GLY A 464 -18.73 -16.19 11.70
N ILE A 465 -20.02 -15.86 11.81
CA ILE A 465 -20.52 -14.48 11.89
C ILE A 465 -20.17 -13.79 13.22
N ASN A 466 -19.75 -14.53 14.25
CA ASN A 466 -19.34 -13.93 15.53
C ASN A 466 -17.97 -13.28 15.43
N ALA A 467 -17.13 -13.73 14.49
CA ALA A 467 -15.92 -13.01 14.15
C ALA A 467 -16.27 -11.66 13.53
N LYS A 468 -15.44 -10.65 13.79
CA LYS A 468 -15.52 -9.34 13.14
C LYS A 468 -14.14 -8.98 12.59
N LEU A 469 -14.17 -8.49 11.36
CA LEU A 469 -13.02 -7.98 10.60
C LEU A 469 -13.30 -6.53 10.23
N GLN A 470 -12.30 -5.82 9.74
CA GLN A 470 -12.44 -4.45 9.24
C GLN A 470 -11.60 -4.29 7.97
N HIS A 471 -12.30 -4.21 6.83
CA HIS A 471 -11.73 -4.02 5.50
C HIS A 471 -10.55 -4.96 5.19
N PRO A 472 -10.73 -6.30 5.25
CA PRO A 472 -9.65 -7.24 4.99
C PRO A 472 -9.25 -7.24 3.52
N LEU A 473 -8.00 -6.89 3.21
CA LEU A 473 -7.53 -6.77 1.82
C LEU A 473 -6.85 -8.03 1.28
N GLY A 474 -6.38 -8.94 2.13
CA GLY A 474 -5.57 -10.08 1.71
C GLY A 474 -5.95 -11.38 2.38
N VAL A 475 -5.85 -12.49 1.64
CA VAL A 475 -5.95 -13.85 2.16
C VAL A 475 -4.86 -14.73 1.56
N THR A 476 -4.33 -15.67 2.33
CA THR A 476 -3.38 -16.67 1.83
C THR A 476 -3.56 -18.04 2.49
N TRP A 477 -3.62 -19.08 1.69
CA TRP A 477 -3.85 -20.46 2.11
C TRP A 477 -2.55 -21.18 2.45
N ASP A 478 -2.45 -21.71 3.67
CA ASP A 478 -1.37 -22.58 4.10
C ASP A 478 -1.80 -24.05 3.98
N LYS A 479 -1.39 -24.67 2.88
CA LYS A 479 -1.68 -26.07 2.58
C LYS A 479 -1.08 -27.06 3.57
N LYS A 480 -0.01 -26.70 4.29
CA LYS A 480 0.68 -27.58 5.25
C LYS A 480 -0.13 -27.67 6.53
N ARG A 481 -0.60 -26.52 7.04
CA ARG A 481 -1.40 -26.44 8.28
C ARG A 481 -2.90 -26.52 8.06
N LYS A 482 -3.36 -26.39 6.82
CA LYS A 482 -4.78 -26.29 6.45
C LYS A 482 -5.45 -25.09 7.14
N LEU A 483 -4.73 -23.96 7.18
CA LEU A 483 -5.17 -22.70 7.78
C LEU A 483 -5.16 -21.60 6.73
N LEU A 484 -6.08 -20.66 6.87
CA LEU A 484 -6.15 -19.46 6.05
C LEU A 484 -5.67 -18.27 6.87
N TYR A 485 -4.72 -17.49 6.37
CA TYR A 485 -4.32 -16.23 7.00
C TYR A 485 -5.00 -15.06 6.30
N VAL A 486 -5.41 -14.06 7.07
CA VAL A 486 -6.13 -12.89 6.59
C VAL A 486 -5.37 -11.64 7.03
N ALA A 487 -5.05 -10.74 6.10
CA ALA A 487 -4.66 -9.38 6.45
C ALA A 487 -5.95 -8.60 6.74
N ASP A 488 -6.22 -8.41 8.04
CA ASP A 488 -7.36 -7.66 8.56
C ASP A 488 -6.94 -6.19 8.67
N SER A 489 -6.96 -5.51 7.53
CA SER A 489 -6.11 -4.35 7.23
C SER A 489 -6.39 -3.17 8.15
N TYR A 490 -7.67 -2.80 8.35
CA TYR A 490 -8.05 -1.65 9.18
C TYR A 490 -8.05 -1.97 10.68
N ASN A 491 -7.94 -3.24 11.05
CA ASN A 491 -7.64 -3.64 12.43
C ASN A 491 -6.13 -3.78 12.67
N HIS A 492 -5.28 -3.51 11.66
CA HIS A 492 -3.82 -3.60 11.74
C HIS A 492 -3.30 -4.95 12.26
N LYS A 493 -3.99 -6.03 11.86
CA LYS A 493 -3.76 -7.39 12.37
C LYS A 493 -3.66 -8.40 11.25
N ILE A 494 -2.92 -9.47 11.53
CA ILE A 494 -3.00 -10.70 10.77
C ILE A 494 -3.86 -11.67 11.57
N LYS A 495 -4.95 -12.13 10.97
CA LYS A 495 -5.84 -13.14 11.53
C LYS A 495 -5.51 -14.52 10.95
N VAL A 496 -5.86 -15.55 11.70
CA VAL A 496 -5.82 -16.95 11.26
C VAL A 496 -7.22 -17.54 11.34
N VAL A 497 -7.63 -18.23 10.29
CA VAL A 497 -8.94 -18.86 10.15
C VAL A 497 -8.74 -20.36 9.95
N ASP A 498 -9.38 -21.16 10.80
CA ASP A 498 -9.59 -22.58 10.54
C ASP A 498 -10.89 -22.72 9.71
N PRO A 499 -10.81 -23.08 8.42
CA PRO A 499 -12.00 -23.15 7.58
C PRO A 499 -12.93 -24.33 7.90
N LYS A 500 -12.47 -25.36 8.62
CA LYS A 500 -13.30 -26.49 9.06
C LYS A 500 -14.22 -26.06 10.20
N MET A 501 -13.64 -25.39 11.19
CA MET A 501 -14.36 -24.90 12.38
C MET A 501 -15.00 -23.53 12.14
N LYS A 502 -14.62 -22.84 11.06
CA LYS A 502 -14.91 -21.43 10.79
C LYS A 502 -14.46 -20.51 11.92
N ASN A 503 -13.41 -20.88 12.65
CA ASN A 503 -12.90 -20.09 13.77
C ASN A 503 -11.85 -19.10 13.28
N CYS A 504 -12.06 -17.82 13.54
CA CYS A 504 -11.12 -16.72 13.29
C CYS A 504 -10.48 -16.28 14.61
N ALA A 505 -9.17 -16.14 14.63
CA ALA A 505 -8.42 -15.65 15.78
C ALA A 505 -7.28 -14.73 15.35
N THR A 506 -6.83 -13.86 16.25
CA THR A 506 -5.66 -13.01 16.03
C THR A 506 -4.38 -13.85 16.05
N LEU A 507 -3.62 -13.80 14.95
CA LEU A 507 -2.30 -14.41 14.85
C LEU A 507 -1.21 -13.44 15.31
N ALA A 508 -1.22 -12.23 14.74
CA ALA A 508 -0.22 -11.19 14.97
C ALA A 508 -0.85 -9.79 14.88
N GLY A 509 -0.24 -8.80 15.54
CA GLY A 509 -0.72 -7.42 15.54
C GLY A 509 -1.31 -7.00 16.89
N THR A 510 -0.86 -5.87 17.44
CA THR A 510 -1.44 -5.26 18.64
C THR A 510 -2.84 -4.68 18.37
N GLY A 511 -3.11 -4.26 17.14
CA GLY A 511 -4.30 -3.52 16.74
C GLY A 511 -4.08 -2.01 16.66
N GLU A 512 -2.91 -1.53 17.06
CA GLU A 512 -2.52 -0.13 16.89
C GLU A 512 -1.66 0.02 15.63
N ALA A 513 -1.92 1.07 14.86
CA ALA A 513 -1.10 1.43 13.70
C ALA A 513 0.34 1.72 14.16
N GLY A 514 1.32 1.05 13.57
CA GLY A 514 2.72 1.33 13.90
C GLY A 514 3.72 0.38 13.24
N ASN A 515 5.00 0.68 13.42
CA ASN A 515 6.10 -0.08 12.81
C ASN A 515 6.94 -0.90 13.80
N VAL A 516 6.36 -1.30 14.93
CA VAL A 516 7.08 -2.03 15.98
C VAL A 516 7.25 -3.49 15.60
N VAL A 517 8.50 -3.98 15.63
CA VAL A 517 8.83 -5.40 15.58
C VAL A 517 8.97 -5.89 17.02
N GLY A 518 7.91 -6.50 17.54
CA GLY A 518 7.88 -7.04 18.90
C GLY A 518 8.64 -8.37 19.03
N SER A 519 8.94 -8.78 20.26
CA SER A 519 9.58 -10.08 20.55
C SER A 519 8.71 -11.30 20.22
N SER A 520 7.41 -11.07 19.94
CA SER A 520 6.42 -12.05 19.54
C SER A 520 5.38 -11.44 18.60
N PHE A 521 4.63 -12.27 17.89
CA PHE A 521 3.56 -11.85 16.98
C PHE A 521 2.50 -10.93 17.60
N THR A 522 2.14 -11.13 18.87
CA THR A 522 1.10 -10.31 19.52
C THR A 522 1.61 -8.93 19.95
N GLN A 523 2.93 -8.71 19.95
CA GLN A 523 3.57 -7.44 20.27
C GLN A 523 4.04 -6.66 19.04
N SER A 524 3.97 -7.25 17.84
CA SER A 524 4.26 -6.52 16.61
C SER A 524 3.08 -5.65 16.20
N ALA A 525 3.38 -4.51 15.58
CA ALA A 525 2.38 -3.64 14.98
C ALA A 525 2.43 -3.72 13.45
N PHE A 526 1.32 -3.44 12.79
CA PHE A 526 1.19 -3.27 11.34
C PHE A 526 0.52 -1.93 11.07
N ASN A 527 0.46 -1.50 9.81
CA ASN A 527 -0.29 -0.32 9.41
C ASN A 527 -0.92 -0.54 8.02
N GLU A 528 -2.21 -0.83 8.03
CA GLU A 528 -3.03 -1.21 6.86
C GLU A 528 -2.35 -2.21 5.92
N PRO A 529 -2.03 -3.43 6.35
CA PRO A 529 -1.39 -4.42 5.48
C PRO A 529 -2.30 -4.77 4.29
N GLY A 530 -1.86 -4.50 3.07
CA GLY A 530 -2.67 -4.68 1.84
C GLY A 530 -2.68 -6.10 1.27
N GLY A 531 -1.69 -6.92 1.63
CA GLY A 531 -1.57 -8.28 1.10
C GLY A 531 -0.57 -9.14 1.87
N LEU A 532 -0.68 -10.46 1.68
CA LEU A 532 0.19 -11.43 2.32
C LEU A 532 0.30 -12.69 1.47
N CYS A 533 1.41 -13.41 1.62
CA CYS A 533 1.67 -14.67 0.93
C CYS A 533 2.50 -15.61 1.81
N VAL A 534 2.04 -16.86 1.96
CA VAL A 534 2.79 -17.93 2.61
C VAL A 534 3.61 -18.68 1.57
N GLU A 535 4.86 -18.98 1.89
CA GLU A 535 5.70 -19.81 1.01
C GLU A 535 5.27 -21.28 1.03
N GLU A 536 5.60 -21.99 -0.04
CA GLU A 536 5.28 -23.40 -0.26
C GLU A 536 5.70 -24.34 0.90
N SER A 537 6.82 -24.03 1.57
CA SER A 537 7.33 -24.77 2.74
C SER A 537 6.43 -24.65 3.98
N GLY A 538 5.59 -23.60 4.00
CA GLY A 538 4.78 -23.17 5.13
C GLY A 538 5.59 -22.56 6.28
N ARG A 539 6.89 -22.28 6.14
CA ARG A 539 7.67 -21.69 7.22
C ARG A 539 7.53 -20.17 7.28
N LEU A 540 7.78 -19.49 6.17
CA LEU A 540 7.73 -18.03 6.11
C LEU A 540 6.43 -17.51 5.50
N MET A 541 5.97 -16.39 6.04
CA MET A 541 4.87 -15.59 5.49
C MET A 541 5.35 -14.15 5.31
N TYR A 542 5.10 -13.61 4.13
CA TYR A 542 5.44 -12.24 3.76
C TYR A 542 4.19 -11.39 3.79
N VAL A 543 4.28 -10.21 4.40
CA VAL A 543 3.17 -9.26 4.54
C VAL A 543 3.59 -7.93 3.93
N ALA A 544 2.82 -7.45 2.95
CA ALA A 544 2.94 -6.09 2.43
C ALA A 544 2.31 -5.13 3.44
N ASP A 545 3.15 -4.52 4.27
CA ASP A 545 2.75 -3.61 5.34
C ASP A 545 2.70 -2.17 4.79
N THR A 546 1.59 -1.88 4.12
CA THR A 546 1.46 -0.81 3.12
C THR A 546 1.82 0.56 3.68
N ASN A 547 1.19 1.01 4.76
CA ASN A 547 1.44 2.35 5.30
C ASN A 547 2.75 2.45 6.10
N ASN A 548 3.41 1.32 6.37
CA ASN A 548 4.78 1.31 6.90
C ASN A 548 5.85 1.24 5.79
N HIS A 549 5.45 1.21 4.51
CA HIS A 549 6.36 1.20 3.37
C HIS A 549 7.34 0.02 3.36
N GLN A 550 6.91 -1.16 3.86
CA GLN A 550 7.81 -2.29 4.13
C GLN A 550 7.16 -3.64 3.83
N ILE A 551 8.00 -4.66 3.62
CA ILE A 551 7.59 -6.07 3.65
C ILE A 551 8.02 -6.68 4.99
N LYS A 552 7.06 -7.17 5.78
CA LYS A 552 7.33 -7.88 7.04
C LYS A 552 7.38 -9.39 6.80
N VAL A 553 8.30 -10.06 7.48
CA VAL A 553 8.52 -11.51 7.36
C VAL A 553 8.20 -12.17 8.69
N LEU A 554 7.21 -13.07 8.67
CA LEU A 554 6.76 -13.84 9.82
C LEU A 554 7.26 -15.28 9.67
N ASP A 555 8.04 -15.76 10.64
CA ASP A 555 8.41 -17.17 10.73
C ASP A 555 7.35 -17.91 11.57
N LEU A 556 6.53 -18.73 10.90
CA LEU A 556 5.40 -19.45 11.48
C LEU A 556 5.81 -20.64 12.36
N GLU A 557 7.08 -21.05 12.34
CA GLU A 557 7.61 -22.13 13.19
C GLU A 557 8.12 -21.58 14.52
N THR A 558 8.95 -20.54 14.46
CA THR A 558 9.52 -19.87 15.63
C THR A 558 8.55 -18.86 16.28
N LYS A 559 7.51 -18.44 15.54
CA LYS A 559 6.57 -17.36 15.92
C LYS A 559 7.25 -16.03 16.19
N ILE A 560 8.36 -15.78 15.50
CA ILE A 560 9.15 -14.55 15.56
C ILE A 560 8.87 -13.75 14.29
N LEU A 561 8.58 -12.46 14.47
CA LEU A 561 8.55 -11.51 13.36
C LEU A 561 9.98 -11.01 13.14
N SER A 562 10.54 -11.28 11.97
CA SER A 562 11.87 -10.80 11.61
C SER A 562 11.83 -9.33 11.17
N MET A 563 12.97 -8.64 11.25
CA MET A 563 13.10 -7.27 10.74
C MET A 563 12.65 -7.17 9.28
N ALA A 564 12.13 -6.00 8.89
CA ALA A 564 11.64 -5.72 7.54
C ALA A 564 12.65 -6.19 6.47
N LEU A 565 12.13 -6.77 5.38
CA LEU A 565 12.96 -7.19 4.24
C LEU A 565 13.71 -5.96 3.69
N PRO A 566 15.05 -5.93 3.74
CA PRO A 566 15.80 -4.79 3.24
C PRO A 566 15.73 -4.78 1.71
N ILE A 567 15.28 -3.69 1.10
CA ILE A 567 15.27 -3.56 -0.36
C ILE A 567 16.64 -3.05 -0.83
N LEU A 568 17.45 -3.96 -1.37
CA LEU A 568 18.84 -3.70 -1.74
C LEU A 568 18.95 -3.49 -3.26
N LYS A 569 19.46 -2.33 -3.71
CA LYS A 569 19.61 -2.01 -5.13
C LYS A 569 20.63 -2.94 -5.83
N PRO A 570 20.49 -3.18 -7.15
CA PRO A 570 21.38 -4.08 -7.90
C PRO A 570 22.86 -3.66 -7.92
N GLU A 571 23.19 -2.39 -7.69
CA GLU A 571 24.58 -1.88 -7.66
C GLU A 571 25.31 -2.13 -6.33
N ALA A 572 25.36 -3.39 -5.93
CA ALA A 572 26.34 -3.90 -4.97
C ALA A 572 27.17 -5.08 -5.53
N CYS A 573 26.94 -5.51 -6.78
CA CYS A 573 27.65 -6.63 -7.39
C CYS A 573 27.80 -6.45 -8.90
N ASP A 574 28.51 -5.41 -9.34
CA ASP A 574 29.23 -5.41 -10.63
C ASP A 574 30.42 -4.45 -10.46
N VAL A 575 31.62 -5.00 -10.36
CA VAL A 575 32.86 -4.21 -10.39
C VAL A 575 33.40 -4.32 -11.81
N PRO A 576 33.36 -3.25 -12.63
CA PRO A 576 34.25 -3.16 -13.77
C PRO A 576 35.68 -3.10 -13.24
N ASP A 577 36.52 -4.02 -13.70
CA ASP A 577 37.97 -3.97 -13.49
C ASP A 577 38.47 -2.58 -13.91
N ASN A 578 39.08 -1.89 -12.94
CA ASN A 578 39.68 -0.54 -13.03
C ASN A 578 38.71 0.65 -12.96
N LEU A 579 38.34 1.03 -11.74
CA LEU A 579 38.21 2.45 -11.36
C LEU A 579 39.00 2.72 -10.06
N PRO A 580 39.67 3.88 -9.94
CA PRO A 580 40.55 4.19 -8.85
C PRO A 580 39.79 4.31 -7.53
N VAL A 581 40.37 3.76 -6.47
CA VAL A 581 39.91 3.88 -5.08
C VAL A 581 39.49 5.33 -4.79
N GLN A 582 38.19 5.55 -4.58
CA GLN A 582 37.68 6.79 -3.99
C GLN A 582 38.29 6.92 -2.59
N LYS A 583 39.27 7.81 -2.45
CA LYS A 583 39.95 8.14 -1.18
C LYS A 583 39.05 8.91 -0.21
N ASP A 584 37.82 9.25 -0.58
CA ASP A 584 37.06 10.32 0.08
C ASP A 584 36.10 9.89 1.20
N LYS A 585 36.00 8.60 1.56
CA LYS A 585 35.22 8.15 2.74
C LYS A 585 36.05 7.73 3.96
N ILE A 586 37.37 7.61 3.84
CA ILE A 586 38.27 7.30 4.99
C ILE A 586 38.66 8.58 5.76
N ALA A 587 38.52 9.76 5.14
CA ALA A 587 39.00 11.03 5.69
C ALA A 587 38.22 11.58 6.90
N ASN A 588 36.98 11.13 7.13
CA ASN A 588 36.09 11.65 8.18
C ASN A 588 35.83 10.69 9.35
N LEU A 589 36.60 9.61 9.50
CA LEU A 589 36.46 8.70 10.64
C LEU A 589 37.01 9.36 11.93
N PRO A 590 36.32 9.24 13.08
CA PRO A 590 36.82 9.73 14.36
C PRO A 590 38.18 9.10 14.67
N ARG A 591 39.20 9.91 14.96
CA ARG A 591 40.48 9.39 15.44
C ARG A 591 40.32 8.96 16.90
N LEU A 592 40.66 7.70 17.20
CA LEU A 592 40.69 7.25 18.59
C LEU A 592 41.73 8.05 19.40
N PRO A 593 41.47 8.32 20.69
CA PRO A 593 42.47 8.88 21.60
C PRO A 593 43.76 8.03 21.57
N LYS A 594 44.94 8.65 21.73
CA LYS A 594 46.21 7.91 21.86
C LYS A 594 46.22 6.95 23.06
N SER A 595 45.36 7.18 24.04
CA SER A 595 45.16 6.34 25.22
C SER A 595 44.22 5.14 24.99
N ALA A 596 43.61 5.00 23.80
CA ALA A 596 42.70 3.91 23.50
C ALA A 596 43.46 2.56 23.53
N PRO A 597 43.03 1.58 24.35
CA PRO A 597 43.64 0.26 24.36
C PRO A 597 43.44 -0.44 23.01
N ASN A 598 44.48 -1.15 22.55
CA ASN A 598 44.38 -2.07 21.43
C ASN A 598 44.42 -3.51 21.94
N ILE A 599 43.29 -4.21 21.90
CA ILE A 599 43.09 -5.57 22.39
C ILE A 599 43.36 -6.54 21.24
N GLN A 600 44.39 -7.38 21.38
CA GLN A 600 44.70 -8.43 20.42
C GLN A 600 43.83 -9.66 20.68
N LEU A 601 43.10 -10.10 19.67
CA LEU A 601 42.22 -11.28 19.72
C LEU A 601 42.96 -12.52 19.21
N PRO A 602 42.51 -13.74 19.60
CA PRO A 602 43.02 -14.98 19.02
C PRO A 602 42.79 -15.04 17.51
N SER A 603 43.73 -15.65 16.77
CA SER A 603 43.59 -15.83 15.32
C SER A 603 42.35 -16.66 14.97
N LEU A 604 41.55 -16.17 14.03
CA LEU A 604 40.31 -16.81 13.59
C LEU A 604 40.52 -17.44 12.20
N THR A 605 40.29 -18.74 12.10
CA THR A 605 40.28 -19.44 10.80
C THR A 605 38.96 -19.17 10.09
N VAL A 606 39.03 -18.64 8.86
CA VAL A 606 37.88 -18.22 8.07
C VAL A 606 37.96 -18.74 6.63
N ALA A 607 36.82 -18.86 5.96
CA ALA A 607 36.73 -19.22 4.54
C ALA A 607 36.27 -18.02 3.69
N PRO A 608 36.68 -17.92 2.41
CA PRO A 608 36.17 -16.91 1.49
C PRO A 608 34.64 -16.91 1.44
N GLY A 609 34.01 -15.73 1.50
CA GLY A 609 32.54 -15.59 1.53
C GLY A 609 31.88 -15.80 2.90
N GLN A 610 32.61 -16.29 3.91
CA GLN A 610 32.06 -16.55 5.25
C GLN A 610 31.67 -15.24 5.97
N THR A 611 30.53 -15.26 6.67
CA THR A 611 30.10 -14.16 7.54
C THR A 611 30.60 -14.36 8.96
N ILE A 612 31.29 -13.35 9.48
CA ILE A 612 31.73 -13.21 10.87
C ILE A 612 30.79 -12.22 11.57
N GLN A 613 30.26 -12.59 12.72
CA GLN A 613 29.48 -11.70 13.58
C GLN A 613 30.34 -11.27 14.77
N PHE A 614 30.76 -10.02 14.78
CA PHE A 614 31.43 -9.42 15.92
C PHE A 614 30.40 -8.91 16.92
N LEU A 615 30.39 -9.47 18.11
CA LEU A 615 29.46 -9.13 19.18
C LEU A 615 30.12 -8.12 20.12
N LEU A 616 29.87 -6.84 19.87
CA LEU A 616 30.45 -5.73 20.61
C LEU A 616 29.67 -5.47 21.91
N LYS A 617 30.36 -5.67 23.04
CA LYS A 617 29.86 -5.43 24.39
C LYS A 617 30.76 -4.42 25.10
N LEU A 618 30.25 -3.21 25.27
CA LEU A 618 30.97 -2.11 25.92
C LEU A 618 30.29 -1.78 27.24
N THR A 619 31.07 -1.63 28.30
CA THR A 619 30.57 -1.20 29.61
C THR A 619 31.16 0.15 29.96
N LEU A 620 30.31 1.13 30.23
CA LEU A 620 30.73 2.46 30.68
C LEU A 620 31.03 2.48 32.19
N PRO A 621 31.79 3.47 32.70
CA PRO A 621 31.98 3.62 34.14
C PRO A 621 30.64 3.83 34.88
N PRO A 622 30.58 3.51 36.19
CA PRO A 622 29.41 3.80 37.00
C PRO A 622 28.98 5.27 36.89
N ASP A 623 27.67 5.52 36.95
CA ASP A 623 27.08 6.87 36.89
C ASP A 623 27.40 7.69 35.63
N SER A 624 27.54 7.02 34.48
CA SER A 624 27.70 7.69 33.18
C SER A 624 26.58 7.35 32.19
N LYS A 625 26.38 8.20 31.18
CA LYS A 625 25.47 7.98 30.05
C LYS A 625 26.10 8.46 28.75
N LEU A 626 25.73 7.86 27.62
CA LEU A 626 26.13 8.35 26.30
C LEU A 626 25.64 9.79 26.09
N ASN A 627 26.43 10.57 25.35
CA ASN A 627 26.05 11.92 24.96
C ASN A 627 25.18 11.87 23.68
N GLU A 628 23.96 12.39 23.76
CA GLU A 628 23.03 12.43 22.63
C GLU A 628 23.42 13.47 21.56
N GLU A 629 24.17 14.51 21.95
CA GLU A 629 24.63 15.57 21.03
C GLU A 629 25.92 15.19 20.26
N ALA A 630 26.63 14.15 20.70
CA ALA A 630 27.87 13.68 20.08
C ALA A 630 27.78 12.17 19.79
N PRO A 631 27.53 11.76 18.53
CA PRO A 631 27.23 10.37 18.20
C PRO A 631 28.42 9.45 18.47
N SER A 632 28.18 8.40 19.25
CA SER A 632 29.12 7.31 19.46
C SER A 632 29.04 6.33 18.30
N ALA A 633 30.18 5.79 17.85
CA ALA A 633 30.22 4.95 16.66
C ALA A 633 31.28 3.84 16.76
N TRP A 634 31.05 2.74 16.06
CA TRP A 634 32.06 1.74 15.75
C TRP A 634 32.48 1.86 14.28
N PHE A 635 33.70 1.44 13.96
CA PHE A 635 34.20 1.40 12.60
C PHE A 635 35.27 0.33 12.41
N ILE A 636 35.40 -0.15 11.18
CA ILE A 636 36.30 -1.25 10.80
C ILE A 636 37.44 -0.67 9.95
N THR A 637 38.65 -1.07 10.27
CA THR A 637 39.87 -0.71 9.53
C THR A 637 40.70 -1.96 9.28
N ALA A 638 41.48 -1.99 8.21
CA ALA A 638 42.40 -3.06 7.89
C ALA A 638 43.68 -2.43 7.34
N GLU A 639 44.63 -2.16 8.23
CA GLU A 639 45.96 -1.69 7.83
C GLU A 639 46.63 -2.82 7.03
N ASP A 640 47.18 -2.47 5.87
CA ASP A 640 47.82 -3.37 4.89
C ASP A 640 46.91 -4.43 4.22
N ASN A 641 45.63 -4.54 4.62
CA ASN A 641 44.67 -5.51 4.09
C ASN A 641 43.38 -4.83 3.57
N THR A 642 43.52 -3.71 2.86
CA THR A 642 42.38 -2.88 2.40
C THR A 642 41.39 -3.61 1.49
N TRP A 643 41.81 -4.71 0.84
CA TRP A 643 40.95 -5.61 0.08
C TRP A 643 39.80 -6.19 0.93
N LEU A 644 40.00 -6.36 2.25
CA LEU A 644 38.97 -6.79 3.19
C LEU A 644 37.81 -5.81 3.33
N LEU A 645 38.05 -4.53 3.04
CA LEU A 645 37.10 -3.44 3.29
C LEU A 645 36.18 -3.15 2.09
N GLN A 646 36.39 -3.85 0.96
CA GLN A 646 35.64 -3.63 -0.27
C GLN A 646 34.19 -4.13 -0.12
N GLY A 647 33.22 -3.27 -0.43
CA GLY A 647 31.79 -3.63 -0.44
C GLY A 647 31.15 -3.83 0.94
N GLN A 648 31.85 -3.52 2.04
CA GLN A 648 31.37 -3.73 3.42
C GLN A 648 30.81 -2.44 4.04
N CYS A 649 29.93 -2.58 5.04
CA CYS A 649 29.58 -1.48 5.93
C CYS A 649 30.69 -1.29 6.97
N LEU A 650 31.47 -0.22 6.84
CA LEU A 650 32.68 -0.01 7.65
C LEU A 650 32.46 0.83 8.91
N THR A 651 31.24 1.29 9.18
CA THR A 651 30.92 2.15 10.32
C THR A 651 29.46 2.00 10.72
N GLY A 652 29.15 2.20 12.00
CA GLY A 652 27.78 2.24 12.51
C GLY A 652 27.68 2.95 13.86
N GLU A 653 26.48 3.38 14.22
CA GLU A 653 26.22 4.11 15.47
C GLU A 653 26.05 3.18 16.67
N ILE A 654 26.47 3.65 17.84
CA ILE A 654 26.26 3.01 19.15
C ILE A 654 25.28 3.88 19.92
N LYS A 655 23.99 3.52 19.88
CA LYS A 655 22.91 4.26 20.55
C LYS A 655 22.70 3.84 21.99
N ASP A 656 23.05 2.59 22.31
CA ASP A 656 22.91 2.03 23.64
C ASP A 656 24.01 1.01 23.91
N VAL A 657 24.75 1.22 25.01
CA VAL A 657 25.79 0.29 25.51
C VAL A 657 25.22 -0.84 26.36
N SER A 658 23.95 -0.74 26.79
CA SER A 658 23.28 -1.79 27.56
C SER A 658 22.90 -3.00 26.70
N CYS A 659 22.80 -2.80 25.39
CA CYS A 659 22.53 -3.84 24.40
C CYS A 659 23.82 -4.29 23.70
N GLN A 660 23.93 -5.60 23.43
CA GLN A 660 25.04 -6.15 22.64
C GLN A 660 24.88 -5.73 21.17
N THR A 661 25.86 -5.00 20.64
CA THR A 661 25.85 -4.54 19.24
C THR A 661 26.43 -5.63 18.34
N VAL A 662 25.66 -6.09 17.36
CA VAL A 662 26.12 -7.11 16.39
C VAL A 662 26.66 -6.41 15.15
N ILE A 663 27.94 -6.63 14.85
CA ILE A 663 28.64 -6.07 13.69
C ILE A 663 28.91 -7.22 12.70
N PRO A 664 28.09 -7.37 11.65
CA PRO A 664 28.33 -8.39 10.63
C PRO A 664 29.48 -7.94 9.71
N PHE A 665 30.38 -8.87 9.43
CA PHE A 665 31.48 -8.68 8.49
C PHE A 665 31.57 -9.89 7.57
N GLN A 666 31.42 -9.70 6.27
CA GLN A 666 31.53 -10.78 5.30
C GLN A 666 32.92 -10.79 4.68
N LEU A 667 33.60 -11.94 4.72
CA LEU A 667 34.90 -12.08 4.07
C LEU A 667 34.71 -12.04 2.54
N PRO A 668 35.48 -11.24 1.79
CA PRO A 668 35.39 -11.22 0.33
C PRO A 668 35.62 -12.61 -0.29
N GLY A 669 34.91 -12.91 -1.39
CA GLY A 669 35.05 -14.18 -2.10
C GLY A 669 36.41 -14.38 -2.77
N SER A 670 37.09 -13.29 -3.14
CA SER A 670 38.43 -13.26 -3.70
C SER A 670 39.45 -12.80 -2.65
N CYS A 671 39.90 -13.73 -1.80
CA CYS A 671 40.92 -13.42 -0.80
C CYS A 671 42.31 -13.27 -1.45
N VAL A 672 42.99 -12.15 -1.18
CA VAL A 672 44.30 -11.80 -1.79
C VAL A 672 45.48 -12.32 -0.95
N SER A 673 45.26 -12.61 0.34
CA SER A 673 46.27 -13.14 1.26
C SER A 673 45.68 -14.25 2.13
N ALA A 674 46.52 -15.22 2.51
CA ALA A 674 46.18 -16.28 3.46
C ALA A 674 46.14 -15.79 4.91
N GLU A 675 46.83 -14.68 5.20
CA GLU A 675 46.83 -14.04 6.51
C GLU A 675 46.44 -12.56 6.35
N ALA A 676 45.50 -12.11 7.17
CA ALA A 676 45.07 -10.72 7.16
C ALA A 676 44.69 -10.28 8.58
N THR A 677 44.75 -8.99 8.88
CA THR A 677 44.33 -8.46 10.18
C THR A 677 43.23 -7.43 10.00
N LEU A 678 42.12 -7.62 10.71
CA LEU A 678 41.01 -6.69 10.79
C LEU A 678 41.05 -5.96 12.14
N ALA A 679 40.79 -4.66 12.16
CA ALA A 679 40.70 -3.87 13.38
C ALA A 679 39.30 -3.28 13.54
N ILE A 680 38.58 -3.70 14.56
CA ILE A 680 37.26 -3.17 14.93
C ILE A 680 37.49 -2.13 16.02
N LYS A 681 37.10 -0.89 15.75
CA LYS A 681 37.33 0.25 16.62
C LYS A 681 35.98 0.79 17.11
N ALA A 682 35.91 1.23 18.35
CA ALA A 682 34.75 1.91 18.91
C ALA A 682 35.19 3.23 19.53
N CYS A 683 34.45 4.31 19.24
CA CYS A 683 34.62 5.65 19.80
C CYS A 683 33.32 6.05 20.50
N LEU A 684 33.40 6.32 21.80
CA LEU A 684 32.26 6.69 22.64
C LEU A 684 32.43 8.12 23.18
N TYR A 685 31.32 8.85 23.18
CA TYR A 685 31.17 10.11 23.90
C TYR A 685 30.17 9.90 25.04
N TYR A 686 30.59 10.11 26.27
CA TYR A 686 29.74 9.91 27.45
C TYR A 686 29.97 11.00 28.49
N CYS A 687 28.94 11.31 29.27
CA CYS A 687 28.98 12.33 30.31
C CYS A 687 28.65 11.70 31.68
N SER A 688 29.24 12.23 32.74
CA SER A 688 28.93 11.81 34.11
C SER A 688 27.56 12.35 34.54
N LYS A 689 26.73 11.54 35.20
CA LYS A 689 25.37 11.90 35.64
C LYS A 689 25.35 12.94 36.79
N GLY A 690 26.50 13.35 37.31
CA GLY A 690 26.65 14.34 38.39
C GLY A 690 27.55 15.54 38.09
N SER A 691 28.09 15.67 36.87
CA SER A 691 28.90 16.84 36.46
C SER A 691 28.65 17.18 34.99
N SER A 692 28.93 18.42 34.58
CA SER A 692 28.86 18.84 33.17
C SER A 692 30.07 18.36 32.34
N ALA A 693 30.88 17.43 32.86
CA ALA A 693 32.06 16.92 32.17
C ALA A 693 31.67 15.77 31.24
N CYS A 694 31.90 15.96 29.95
CA CYS A 694 31.79 14.94 28.92
C CYS A 694 33.18 14.47 28.49
N MET A 695 33.33 13.16 28.28
CA MET A 695 34.58 12.50 27.97
C MET A 695 34.45 11.73 26.65
N MET A 696 35.55 11.66 25.91
CA MET A 696 35.70 10.80 24.74
C MET A 696 36.60 9.61 25.13
N ALA A 697 36.13 8.39 24.88
CA ALA A 697 36.94 7.19 25.03
C ALA A 697 36.88 6.34 23.77
N GLY A 698 37.86 5.46 23.61
CA GLY A 698 37.88 4.54 22.50
C GLY A 698 38.61 3.25 22.80
N VAL A 699 38.33 2.22 22.03
CA VAL A 699 38.99 0.90 22.09
C VAL A 699 39.16 0.38 20.66
N SER A 700 40.27 -0.33 20.42
CA SER A 700 40.54 -1.04 19.19
C SER A 700 40.68 -2.52 19.48
N PHE A 701 40.06 -3.37 18.66
CA PHE A 701 40.19 -4.83 18.71
C PHE A 701 40.85 -5.30 17.42
N SER A 702 42.04 -5.86 17.52
CA SER A 702 42.76 -6.45 16.40
C SER A 702 42.43 -7.94 16.30
N GLN A 703 41.79 -8.34 15.21
CA GLN A 703 41.42 -9.70 14.87
C GLN A 703 42.33 -10.22 13.75
N PRO A 704 43.32 -11.08 14.07
CA PRO A 704 44.05 -11.84 13.05
C PRO A 704 43.12 -12.86 12.39
N LEU A 705 43.19 -12.99 11.07
CA LEU A 705 42.41 -13.91 10.25
C LEU A 705 43.36 -14.85 9.50
N GLN A 706 43.05 -16.15 9.53
CA GLN A 706 43.71 -17.16 8.70
C GLN A 706 42.70 -17.72 7.69
N VAL A 707 42.91 -17.40 6.42
CA VAL A 707 42.00 -17.81 5.34
C VAL A 707 42.34 -19.23 4.88
N THR A 708 41.38 -20.15 4.94
CA THR A 708 41.53 -21.55 4.52
C THR A 708 40.49 -21.94 3.47
N GLY A 709 40.86 -22.82 2.53
CA GLY A 709 40.02 -23.19 1.38
C GLY A 709 38.94 -24.24 1.65
N THR A 710 38.68 -24.60 2.90
CA THR A 710 37.64 -25.60 3.25
C THR A 710 36.32 -24.92 3.61
N ASP A 711 35.29 -25.23 2.82
CA ASP A 711 33.94 -24.72 2.97
C ASP A 711 33.31 -25.20 4.29
N ARG A 712 33.12 -24.28 5.24
CA ARG A 712 32.29 -24.50 6.43
C ARG A 712 31.16 -23.48 6.37
N GLY A 713 29.98 -23.94 5.95
CA GLY A 713 28.74 -23.15 5.90
C GLY A 713 28.17 -22.75 7.27
N SER A 714 29.00 -22.19 8.16
CA SER A 714 28.60 -21.70 9.47
C SER A 714 29.11 -20.28 9.70
N SER A 715 28.25 -19.39 10.20
CA SER A 715 28.64 -18.09 10.72
C SER A 715 29.60 -18.26 11.91
N ALA A 716 30.68 -17.49 11.92
CA ALA A 716 31.59 -17.43 13.07
C ALA A 716 31.18 -16.27 13.98
N GLN A 717 31.12 -16.48 15.29
CA GLN A 717 30.85 -15.42 16.27
C GLN A 717 32.12 -15.09 17.05
N VAL A 718 32.41 -13.80 17.21
CA VAL A 718 33.56 -13.29 17.96
C VAL A 718 33.08 -12.25 18.96
N GLU A 719 33.32 -12.49 20.24
CA GLU A 719 32.96 -11.53 21.29
C GLU A 719 34.02 -10.44 21.45
N LEU A 720 33.59 -9.18 21.38
CA LEU A 720 34.41 -8.00 21.59
C LEU A 720 33.97 -7.32 22.88
N THR A 721 34.63 -7.62 24.01
CA THR A 721 34.25 -7.06 25.31
C THR A 721 35.28 -6.06 25.81
N HIS A 722 34.82 -4.87 26.23
CA HIS A 722 35.67 -3.89 26.91
C HIS A 722 34.89 -3.11 27.98
N THR A 723 35.53 -2.86 29.12
CA THR A 723 34.99 -2.01 30.19
C THR A 723 35.85 -0.76 30.31
N PHE A 724 35.23 0.39 30.11
CA PHE A 724 35.88 1.69 30.31
C PHE A 724 35.93 1.99 31.80
N VAL A 725 37.11 2.27 32.32
CA VAL A 725 37.34 2.70 33.70
C VAL A 725 37.66 4.19 33.74
N THR A 726 37.16 4.90 34.76
CA THR A 726 37.59 6.27 35.06
C THR A 726 39.03 6.24 35.54
N ASN A 727 39.93 6.93 34.84
CA ASN A 727 41.26 7.25 35.36
C ASN A 727 41.19 8.42 36.35
#